data_AF-A0A350BKT2-F1
#
_entry.id   AF-A0A350BKT2-F1
#
_cell.length_a   1.000
_cell.length_b   1.000
_cell.length_c   1.000
_cell.angle_alpha   90.00
_cell.angle_beta   90.00
_cell.angle_gamma   90.00
#
_symmetry.space_group_name_H-M   'P 1'
#
loop_
_entity.id
_entity.type
_entity.pdbx_description
1 polymer ?
#
loop_
_entity_poly.entity_id
_entity_poly.type
_entity_poly.pdbx_seq_one_letter_code
_entity_poly.pdbx_strand_id
1 'polypeptide(L)'
;MNDDYPRTGRTLYLNIIWHQHQPLYLDPGSDQLQGPWVRTHATKDYYDMTSALERYPNIHFTVNLTSSLLHQLEEYYVNRLRPYVDVKKGRVNAAKFLAANAGKTDPWIDLALKPTSEFGKKDNEFLMTNIWNAFGISDVMIERFPEYKRLRDKAKMQGPASMTVQEKREVKFWFYLANFDPDYLEARTRLATGVMLDVTDLVRKDENGAYWLRKQVTEDDCNRIVAETYKICAAIVPLHRKLIYHPNTHRGQLEVLTTPFYHPILPLIYDSDLAKICQPNDPLPSRFHYPQDADAQVGKAVEYFKSIFGLAPFGMWPGEGSVAHDVIPVFSRHGINWVATDEKILYRSKPEGQPVYYPYAVQAEHGARGPVVVVFRQTELSDKIGFVYQNFRGEDAADDFVRSILGFAPHEGEQDRLLTVILDGENAWEWYRHDNDGKEFQNALYRKLSKLYETQQVVTSTVTEYVKGNPLRGIPPHPVESLPKIEWLAPGSWINANYDTWIGEDEENRAWEYLLAARKDLDASGLRQPDAKSKVPKKGTKAWYAFKAWESMYAAEGSDWFWWYGTDQNAPAGDRPFDQGYITHLKNIYRFAKLAGGKIPSRTFSPIILESPQPPQTSSQGTMAQSDGDVIRVVLHCNLGKTYVRKAVYVAGNHESLGNWTPNKVRMYDDGTHGDAQAGDGIWSLETDLPVGFTLEYKYTNSGPEGSWNPGEEFPTANRVVRIERNGSKRLEISDIFGTL
;
A
#
# COMPACT_ATOMS: atom_id res chain seq x y z
N MET A 1 22.18 17.90 17.03
CA MET A 1 21.29 18.83 17.78
C MET A 1 20.99 18.21 19.14
N ASN A 2 20.72 18.99 20.18
CA ASN A 2 20.46 18.46 21.52
C ASN A 2 19.03 17.90 21.70
N ASP A 3 18.21 17.83 20.63
CA ASP A 3 16.78 17.48 20.71
C ASP A 3 16.01 18.30 21.77
N ASP A 4 16.40 19.57 21.94
CA ASP A 4 15.71 20.50 22.83
C ASP A 4 14.69 21.30 22.03
N TYR A 5 13.42 21.12 22.37
CA TYR A 5 12.31 21.84 21.75
C TYR A 5 11.65 22.75 22.81
N PRO A 6 11.46 24.05 22.53
CA PRO A 6 10.83 24.95 23.49
C PRO A 6 9.36 24.56 23.70
N ARG A 7 8.87 24.65 24.95
CA ARG A 7 7.46 24.41 25.26
C ARG A 7 6.59 25.55 24.75
N THR A 8 5.72 25.25 23.80
CA THR A 8 4.82 26.21 23.13
C THR A 8 3.36 26.12 23.58
N GLY A 9 3.00 25.10 24.38
CA GLY A 9 1.64 24.88 24.85
C GLY A 9 1.50 23.76 25.89
N ARG A 10 0.28 23.27 26.04
CA ARG A 10 -0.09 22.09 26.81
C ARG A 10 0.34 20.79 26.09
N THR A 11 0.10 19.66 26.73
CA THR A 11 0.43 18.33 26.20
C THR A 11 -0.34 18.07 24.90
N LEU A 12 0.38 17.68 23.84
CA LEU A 12 -0.18 17.13 22.62
C LEU A 12 -0.18 15.61 22.69
N TYR A 13 -1.31 14.96 22.44
CA TYR A 13 -1.34 13.52 22.22
C TYR A 13 -1.13 13.22 20.73
N LEU A 14 -0.22 12.30 20.44
CA LEU A 14 0.11 11.88 19.09
C LEU A 14 -0.25 10.42 18.89
N ASN A 15 -1.16 10.14 17.97
CA ASN A 15 -1.52 8.80 17.56
C ASN A 15 -0.85 8.49 16.22
N ILE A 16 0.03 7.49 16.21
CA ILE A 16 0.69 7.00 15.00
C ILE A 16 0.06 5.65 14.66
N ILE A 17 -0.40 5.50 13.41
CA ILE A 17 -0.98 4.26 12.90
C ILE A 17 -0.18 3.80 11.69
N TRP A 18 0.41 2.60 11.78
CA TRP A 18 1.06 1.93 10.65
C TRP A 18 0.10 0.90 10.05
N HIS A 19 -0.32 1.11 8.81
CA HIS A 19 -1.25 0.22 8.12
C HIS A 19 -0.50 -0.85 7.33
N GLN A 20 -0.57 -2.13 7.74
CA GLN A 20 0.11 -3.23 7.06
C GLN A 20 -0.89 -4.15 6.36
N HIS A 21 -0.77 -4.23 5.04
CA HIS A 21 -1.75 -4.89 4.19
C HIS A 21 -1.14 -5.54 2.96
N GLN A 22 -1.70 -6.70 2.62
CA GLN A 22 -1.41 -7.38 1.37
C GLN A 22 -2.70 -7.98 0.82
N PRO A 23 -2.92 -7.91 -0.52
CA PRO A 23 -4.01 -8.61 -1.17
C PRO A 23 -3.96 -10.10 -0.89
N LEU A 24 -5.08 -10.78 -1.08
CA LEU A 24 -5.09 -12.23 -1.05
C LEU A 24 -4.45 -12.80 -2.32
N TYR A 25 -3.14 -13.07 -2.29
CA TYR A 25 -2.43 -13.69 -3.41
C TYR A 25 -2.79 -15.17 -3.65
N LEU A 26 -3.61 -15.78 -2.81
CA LEU A 26 -3.97 -17.19 -2.94
C LEU A 26 -4.92 -17.42 -4.12
N ASP A 27 -4.53 -18.29 -5.06
CA ASP A 27 -5.50 -18.99 -5.90
C ASP A 27 -6.08 -20.19 -5.12
N PRO A 28 -7.33 -20.11 -4.62
CA PRO A 28 -7.89 -21.19 -3.81
C PRO A 28 -8.13 -22.47 -4.62
N GLY A 29 -8.20 -22.37 -5.95
CA GLY A 29 -8.45 -23.48 -6.86
C GLY A 29 -7.24 -24.39 -7.04
N SER A 30 -6.03 -23.82 -7.03
CA SER A 30 -4.75 -24.54 -7.06
C SER A 30 -4.13 -24.73 -5.67
N ASP A 31 -4.61 -24.00 -4.64
CA ASP A 31 -4.03 -23.97 -3.28
C ASP A 31 -2.59 -23.38 -3.32
N GLN A 32 -2.32 -22.46 -4.25
CA GLN A 32 -1.01 -21.87 -4.51
C GLN A 32 -1.04 -20.34 -4.37
N LEU A 33 -0.06 -19.78 -3.67
CA LEU A 33 0.14 -18.32 -3.63
C LEU A 33 0.68 -17.86 -4.98
N GLN A 34 0.18 -16.74 -5.46
CA GLN A 34 0.57 -16.17 -6.74
C GLN A 34 1.74 -15.20 -6.54
N GLY A 35 1.73 -14.38 -5.48
CA GLY A 35 2.76 -13.38 -5.17
C GLY A 35 3.58 -13.69 -3.91
N PRO A 36 4.83 -13.19 -3.81
CA PRO A 36 5.73 -13.42 -2.69
C PRO A 36 5.63 -12.37 -1.56
N TRP A 37 4.81 -11.34 -1.74
CA TRP A 37 4.95 -10.06 -1.05
C TRP A 37 4.69 -10.12 0.46
N VAL A 38 3.78 -10.99 0.91
CA VAL A 38 3.57 -11.28 2.34
C VAL A 38 4.87 -11.73 3.01
N ARG A 39 5.69 -12.54 2.33
CA ARG A 39 6.97 -13.03 2.88
C ARG A 39 8.06 -11.97 2.83
N THR A 40 8.14 -11.20 1.75
CA THR A 40 9.18 -10.17 1.60
C THR A 40 9.00 -9.07 2.64
N HIS A 41 7.78 -8.58 2.83
CA HIS A 41 7.49 -7.59 3.85
C HIS A 41 7.55 -8.16 5.28
N ALA A 42 7.25 -9.44 5.47
CA ALA A 42 7.44 -10.10 6.77
C ALA A 42 8.92 -10.09 7.23
N THR A 43 9.88 -10.15 6.31
CA THR A 43 11.32 -10.13 6.64
C THR A 43 11.89 -8.73 6.80
N LYS A 44 11.09 -7.70 6.51
CA LYS A 44 11.55 -6.32 6.37
C LYS A 44 10.81 -5.32 7.25
N ASP A 45 9.48 -5.41 7.34
CA ASP A 45 8.63 -4.33 7.89
C ASP A 45 7.76 -4.78 9.08
N TYR A 46 7.23 -6.01 9.05
CA TYR A 46 6.18 -6.42 10.01
C TYR A 46 6.72 -6.70 11.41
N TYR A 47 7.94 -7.23 11.53
CA TYR A 47 8.52 -7.58 12.84
C TYR A 47 9.34 -6.43 13.42
N ASP A 48 10.26 -5.89 12.64
CA ASP A 48 11.28 -4.93 13.01
C ASP A 48 10.68 -3.60 13.50
N MET A 49 9.68 -3.04 12.80
CA MET A 49 9.01 -1.80 13.17
C MET A 49 8.37 -1.93 14.56
N THR A 50 7.69 -3.05 14.80
CA THR A 50 7.09 -3.35 16.10
C THR A 50 8.15 -3.64 17.16
N SER A 51 9.25 -4.31 16.80
CA SER A 51 10.33 -4.64 17.74
C SER A 51 11.09 -3.40 18.21
N ALA A 52 11.10 -2.33 17.41
CA ALA A 52 11.71 -1.06 17.78
C ALA A 52 11.11 -0.47 19.07
N LEU A 53 9.83 -0.69 19.35
CA LEU A 53 9.18 -0.27 20.59
C LEU A 53 9.84 -0.79 21.86
N GLU A 54 10.50 -1.96 21.80
CA GLU A 54 11.18 -2.51 22.97
C GLU A 54 12.35 -1.63 23.44
N ARG A 55 12.93 -0.83 22.53
CA ARG A 55 13.99 0.14 22.84
C ARG A 55 13.46 1.48 23.35
N TYR A 56 12.17 1.77 23.15
CA TYR A 56 11.54 3.05 23.45
C TYR A 56 10.26 2.86 24.28
N PRO A 57 10.37 2.48 25.57
CA PRO A 57 9.24 2.05 26.40
C PRO A 57 8.14 3.12 26.61
N ASN A 58 8.44 4.38 26.33
CA ASN A 58 7.52 5.50 26.43
C ASN A 58 6.77 5.76 25.12
N ILE A 59 7.05 5.03 24.03
CA ILE A 59 6.39 5.22 22.74
C ILE A 59 5.28 4.21 22.59
N HIS A 60 4.05 4.70 22.40
CA HIS A 60 2.90 3.87 22.08
C HIS A 60 2.39 4.21 20.68
N PHE A 61 2.09 3.20 19.88
CA PHE A 61 1.46 3.40 18.58
C PHE A 61 0.50 2.26 18.25
N THR A 62 -0.15 2.38 17.10
CA THR A 62 -1.08 1.40 16.58
C THR A 62 -0.51 0.75 15.32
N VAL A 63 -0.67 -0.57 15.17
CA VAL A 63 -0.39 -1.28 13.91
C VAL A 63 -1.68 -1.95 13.45
N ASN A 64 -2.09 -1.70 12.22
CA ASN A 64 -3.14 -2.49 11.60
C ASN A 64 -2.52 -3.70 10.89
N LEU A 65 -2.88 -4.91 11.32
CA LEU A 65 -2.55 -6.14 10.62
C LEU A 65 -3.82 -6.69 9.98
N THR A 66 -3.94 -6.54 8.66
CA THR A 66 -5.15 -6.97 7.96
C THR A 66 -5.38 -8.49 8.05
N SER A 67 -6.64 -8.90 8.06
CA SER A 67 -6.99 -10.32 8.21
C SER A 67 -6.49 -11.16 7.03
N SER A 68 -6.54 -10.64 5.80
CA SER A 68 -5.98 -11.28 4.59
C SER A 68 -4.48 -11.52 4.70
N LEU A 69 -3.73 -10.52 5.18
CA LEU A 69 -2.29 -10.62 5.43
C LEU A 69 -1.99 -11.70 6.48
N LEU A 70 -2.61 -11.62 7.65
CA LEU A 70 -2.41 -12.57 8.73
C LEU A 70 -2.81 -14.00 8.34
N HIS A 71 -3.85 -14.16 7.52
CA HIS A 71 -4.25 -15.48 7.00
C HIS A 71 -3.13 -16.11 6.16
N GLN A 72 -2.55 -15.35 5.23
CA GLN A 72 -1.47 -15.86 4.37
C GLN A 72 -0.19 -16.13 5.17
N LEU A 73 0.17 -15.23 6.08
CA LEU A 73 1.32 -15.37 6.98
C LEU A 73 1.22 -16.65 7.81
N GLU A 74 0.13 -16.82 8.57
CA GLU A 74 -0.03 -17.96 9.47
C GLU A 74 -0.23 -19.27 8.72
N GLU A 75 -1.06 -19.31 7.68
CA GLU A 75 -1.37 -20.57 6.98
C GLU A 75 -0.19 -21.06 6.13
N TYR A 76 0.39 -20.20 5.29
CA TYR A 76 1.35 -20.61 4.26
C TYR A 76 2.81 -20.50 4.70
N TYR A 77 3.15 -19.44 5.45
CA TYR A 77 4.53 -19.19 5.85
C TYR A 77 4.89 -19.74 7.22
N VAL A 78 3.90 -19.95 8.10
CA VAL A 78 4.13 -20.54 9.43
C VAL A 78 3.63 -21.99 9.48
N ASN A 79 2.32 -22.23 9.43
CA ASN A 79 1.74 -23.55 9.70
C ASN A 79 2.12 -24.60 8.65
N ARG A 80 2.15 -24.24 7.36
CA ARG A 80 2.52 -25.16 6.27
C ARG A 80 3.99 -25.54 6.28
N LEU A 81 4.88 -24.62 6.66
CA LEU A 81 6.32 -24.86 6.75
C LEU A 81 6.75 -25.56 8.05
N ARG A 82 6.10 -25.25 9.18
CA ARG A 82 6.47 -25.73 10.53
C ARG A 82 6.85 -27.22 10.62
N PRO A 83 6.13 -28.18 10.00
CA PRO A 83 6.47 -29.60 10.11
C PRO A 83 7.81 -29.99 9.48
N TYR A 84 8.36 -29.12 8.63
CA TYR A 84 9.54 -29.39 7.81
C TYR A 84 10.76 -28.58 8.25
N VAL A 85 10.61 -27.58 9.12
CA VAL A 85 11.70 -26.71 9.57
C VAL A 85 12.31 -27.23 10.87
N ASP A 86 13.59 -27.57 10.85
CA ASP A 86 14.41 -27.74 12.05
C ASP A 86 14.98 -26.38 12.45
N VAL A 87 14.29 -25.70 13.37
CA VAL A 87 14.65 -24.35 13.83
C VAL A 87 16.05 -24.32 14.48
N LYS A 88 16.47 -25.40 15.14
CA LYS A 88 17.77 -25.46 15.81
C LYS A 88 18.91 -25.60 14.80
N LYS A 89 18.71 -26.38 13.75
CA LYS A 89 19.69 -26.52 12.66
C LYS A 89 19.60 -25.40 11.62
N GLY A 90 18.50 -24.64 11.61
CA GLY A 90 18.22 -23.64 10.59
C GLY A 90 18.10 -24.26 9.20
N ARG A 91 17.40 -25.40 9.08
CA ARG A 91 17.24 -26.12 7.81
C ARG A 91 15.81 -26.60 7.61
N VAL A 92 15.40 -26.66 6.35
CA VAL A 92 14.14 -27.26 5.90
C VAL A 92 14.42 -28.66 5.36
N ASN A 93 13.60 -29.64 5.72
CA ASN A 93 13.58 -30.92 5.02
C ASN A 93 12.93 -30.74 3.65
N ALA A 94 13.73 -30.27 2.68
CA ALA A 94 13.28 -29.91 1.33
C ALA A 94 12.58 -31.08 0.63
N ALA A 95 13.13 -32.29 0.72
CA ALA A 95 12.54 -33.46 0.08
C ALA A 95 11.12 -33.75 0.59
N LYS A 96 10.91 -33.75 1.92
CA LYS A 96 9.57 -33.96 2.50
C LYS A 96 8.63 -32.78 2.20
N PHE A 97 9.13 -31.56 2.24
CA PHE A 97 8.33 -30.37 1.94
C PHE A 97 7.82 -30.38 0.50
N LEU A 98 8.73 -30.55 -0.47
CA LEU A 98 8.38 -30.58 -1.90
C LEU A 98 7.48 -31.76 -2.24
N ALA A 99 7.71 -32.94 -1.66
CA ALA A 99 6.83 -34.09 -1.86
C ALA A 99 5.38 -33.85 -1.41
N ALA A 100 5.17 -33.04 -0.36
CA ALA A 100 3.84 -32.74 0.17
C ALA A 100 3.20 -31.50 -0.49
N ASN A 101 4.00 -30.48 -0.80
CA ASN A 101 3.51 -29.12 -1.03
C ASN A 101 3.92 -28.50 -2.36
N ALA A 102 4.78 -29.14 -3.17
CA ALA A 102 5.24 -28.53 -4.43
C ALA A 102 4.04 -28.09 -5.30
N GLY A 103 4.10 -26.84 -5.79
CA GLY A 103 3.01 -26.22 -6.54
C GLY A 103 1.78 -25.80 -5.72
N LYS A 104 1.86 -25.81 -4.39
CA LYS A 104 0.80 -25.37 -3.45
C LYS A 104 1.34 -24.40 -2.40
N THR A 105 2.34 -23.61 -2.75
CA THR A 105 3.07 -22.72 -1.85
C THR A 105 3.28 -21.38 -2.55
N ASP A 106 3.94 -20.45 -1.87
CA ASP A 106 4.78 -19.44 -2.55
C ASP A 106 5.76 -20.17 -3.51
N PRO A 107 5.72 -19.92 -4.83
CA PRO A 107 6.58 -20.57 -5.82
C PRO A 107 8.08 -20.37 -5.56
N TRP A 108 8.48 -19.26 -4.96
CA TRP A 108 9.88 -18.95 -4.68
C TRP A 108 10.43 -19.73 -3.49
N ILE A 109 9.58 -20.32 -2.64
CA ILE A 109 10.00 -21.33 -1.65
C ILE A 109 10.40 -22.62 -2.36
N ASP A 110 9.59 -23.07 -3.33
CA ASP A 110 9.92 -24.26 -4.12
C ASP A 110 11.24 -24.06 -4.86
N LEU A 111 11.46 -22.88 -5.48
CA LEU A 111 12.73 -22.53 -6.11
C LEU A 111 13.92 -22.57 -5.15
N ALA A 112 13.78 -21.97 -3.97
CA ALA A 112 14.86 -21.92 -2.98
C ALA A 112 15.25 -23.32 -2.47
N LEU A 113 14.29 -24.23 -2.35
CA LEU A 113 14.50 -25.60 -1.86
C LEU A 113 14.87 -26.62 -2.95
N LYS A 114 14.58 -26.33 -4.22
CA LYS A 114 14.90 -27.19 -5.36
C LYS A 114 16.34 -26.94 -5.85
N PRO A 115 17.13 -27.98 -6.17
CA PRO A 115 18.45 -27.80 -6.77
C PRO A 115 18.38 -27.01 -8.09
N THR A 116 19.23 -25.99 -8.22
CA THR A 116 19.16 -25.05 -9.36
C THR A 116 19.47 -25.74 -10.70
N SER A 117 20.25 -26.82 -10.68
CA SER A 117 20.54 -27.67 -11.85
C SER A 117 19.30 -28.38 -12.42
N GLU A 118 18.22 -28.48 -11.64
CA GLU A 118 16.98 -29.16 -12.02
C GLU A 118 15.87 -28.18 -12.47
N PHE A 119 16.18 -26.89 -12.58
CA PHE A 119 15.20 -25.88 -12.94
C PHE A 119 14.65 -26.09 -14.36
N GLY A 120 13.34 -26.26 -14.45
CA GLY A 120 12.61 -26.34 -15.72
C GLY A 120 12.21 -24.96 -16.25
N LYS A 121 11.43 -24.95 -17.33
CA LYS A 121 10.94 -23.70 -17.95
C LYS A 121 10.20 -22.81 -16.94
N LYS A 122 9.20 -23.36 -16.24
CA LYS A 122 8.39 -22.64 -15.24
C LYS A 122 9.23 -22.09 -14.07
N ASP A 123 10.26 -22.82 -13.65
CA ASP A 123 11.16 -22.38 -12.57
C ASP A 123 11.97 -21.15 -13.00
N ASN A 124 12.53 -21.20 -14.22
CA ASN A 124 13.27 -20.07 -14.79
C ASN A 124 12.36 -18.86 -15.06
N GLU A 125 11.09 -19.08 -15.41
CA GLU A 125 10.10 -18.01 -15.53
C GLU A 125 9.90 -17.30 -14.20
N PHE A 126 9.53 -18.01 -13.12
CA PHE A 126 9.39 -17.39 -11.80
C PHE A 126 10.66 -16.71 -11.29
N LEU A 127 11.83 -17.25 -11.64
CA LEU A 127 13.09 -16.64 -11.24
C LEU A 127 13.36 -15.31 -11.98
N MET A 128 13.04 -15.21 -13.29
CA MET A 128 13.64 -14.17 -14.14
C MET A 128 12.66 -13.36 -14.99
N THR A 129 11.50 -13.92 -15.38
CA THR A 129 10.62 -13.30 -16.41
C THR A 129 9.15 -13.26 -16.04
N ASN A 130 8.73 -13.97 -15.00
CA ASN A 130 7.42 -13.80 -14.42
C ASN A 130 7.26 -12.35 -13.96
N ILE A 131 6.03 -11.87 -13.94
CA ILE A 131 5.71 -10.51 -13.54
C ILE A 131 6.20 -10.16 -12.12
N TRP A 132 6.20 -11.13 -11.21
CA TRP A 132 6.76 -11.01 -9.86
C TRP A 132 8.11 -11.72 -9.72
N ASN A 133 8.93 -11.73 -10.78
CA ASN A 133 10.22 -12.41 -10.75
C ASN A 133 11.15 -11.89 -9.65
N ALA A 134 12.27 -12.60 -9.44
CA ALA A 134 13.20 -12.28 -8.36
C ALA A 134 13.71 -10.82 -8.39
N PHE A 135 13.80 -10.18 -9.56
CA PHE A 135 14.28 -8.80 -9.67
C PHE A 135 13.22 -7.72 -9.37
N GLY A 136 12.02 -8.09 -8.90
CA GLY A 136 11.00 -7.17 -8.41
C GLY A 136 11.38 -6.55 -7.06
N ILE A 137 12.41 -5.73 -7.04
CA ILE A 137 12.89 -4.98 -5.88
C ILE A 137 13.16 -3.54 -6.32
N SER A 138 12.96 -2.55 -5.43
CA SER A 138 13.17 -1.14 -5.77
C SER A 138 14.60 -0.87 -6.23
N ASP A 139 14.76 0.12 -7.12
CA ASP A 139 16.10 0.54 -7.55
C ASP A 139 16.93 1.09 -6.39
N VAL A 140 16.31 1.74 -5.40
CA VAL A 140 17.04 2.25 -4.23
C VAL A 140 17.59 1.10 -3.38
N MET A 141 16.81 0.04 -3.17
CA MET A 141 17.26 -1.12 -2.40
C MET A 141 18.34 -1.92 -3.14
N ILE A 142 18.17 -2.19 -4.44
CA ILE A 142 19.11 -3.04 -5.16
C ILE A 142 20.51 -2.43 -5.30
N GLU A 143 20.63 -1.09 -5.28
CA GLU A 143 21.93 -0.41 -5.24
C GLU A 143 22.75 -0.78 -4.00
N ARG A 144 22.09 -1.20 -2.91
CA ARG A 144 22.75 -1.67 -1.69
C ARG A 144 23.34 -3.08 -1.84
N PHE A 145 23.04 -3.80 -2.93
CA PHE A 145 23.47 -5.16 -3.20
C PHE A 145 24.15 -5.27 -4.58
N PRO A 146 25.41 -4.81 -4.73
CA PRO A 146 26.05 -4.69 -6.05
C PRO A 146 26.14 -6.00 -6.85
N GLU A 147 26.38 -7.12 -6.16
CA GLU A 147 26.41 -8.45 -6.79
C GLU A 147 25.04 -8.84 -7.32
N TYR A 148 23.96 -8.46 -6.63
CA TYR A 148 22.60 -8.72 -7.08
C TYR A 148 22.22 -7.85 -8.28
N LYS A 149 22.53 -6.56 -8.21
CA LYS A 149 22.37 -5.61 -9.32
C LYS A 149 23.09 -6.10 -10.58
N ARG A 150 24.32 -6.59 -10.46
CA ARG A 150 25.08 -7.16 -11.59
C ARG A 150 24.34 -8.32 -12.26
N LEU A 151 23.70 -9.20 -11.48
CA LEU A 151 22.93 -10.33 -12.00
C LEU A 151 21.67 -9.85 -12.74
N ARG A 152 20.97 -8.84 -12.19
CA ARG A 152 19.83 -8.18 -12.85
C ARG A 152 20.23 -7.55 -14.17
N ASP A 153 21.30 -6.78 -14.17
CA ASP A 153 21.76 -6.04 -15.34
C ASP A 153 22.24 -7.00 -16.44
N LYS A 154 22.95 -8.08 -16.07
CA LYS A 154 23.29 -9.16 -17.02
C LYS A 154 22.04 -9.78 -17.63
N ALA A 155 21.04 -10.13 -16.80
CA ALA A 155 19.80 -10.73 -17.29
C ALA A 155 19.03 -9.82 -18.25
N LYS A 156 19.00 -8.50 -17.97
CA LYS A 156 18.42 -7.49 -18.86
C LYS A 156 19.18 -7.35 -20.17
N MET A 157 20.52 -7.27 -20.13
CA MET A 157 21.36 -7.01 -21.31
C MET A 157 21.58 -8.23 -22.21
N GLN A 158 21.75 -9.42 -21.62
CA GLN A 158 22.15 -10.64 -22.35
C GLN A 158 21.03 -11.68 -22.41
N GLY A 159 19.90 -11.40 -21.77
CA GLY A 159 18.75 -12.29 -21.68
C GLY A 159 18.87 -13.36 -20.57
N PRO A 160 17.75 -13.83 -20.00
CA PRO A 160 17.73 -14.84 -18.93
C PRO A 160 18.41 -16.17 -19.28
N ALA A 161 18.46 -16.54 -20.57
CA ALA A 161 19.10 -17.76 -21.05
C ALA A 161 20.64 -17.75 -20.90
N SER A 162 21.25 -16.56 -20.77
CA SER A 162 22.70 -16.38 -20.60
C SER A 162 23.21 -16.74 -19.18
N MET A 163 22.30 -16.95 -18.24
CA MET A 163 22.62 -17.14 -16.82
C MET A 163 23.07 -18.58 -16.54
N THR A 164 24.22 -18.72 -15.90
CA THR A 164 24.75 -20.01 -15.45
C THR A 164 23.93 -20.60 -14.30
N VAL A 165 24.09 -21.89 -14.01
CA VAL A 165 23.45 -22.53 -12.84
C VAL A 165 23.84 -21.84 -11.53
N GLN A 166 25.10 -21.41 -11.38
CA GLN A 166 25.56 -20.69 -10.19
C GLN A 166 24.91 -19.31 -10.08
N GLU A 167 24.85 -18.54 -11.17
CA GLU A 167 24.23 -17.21 -11.16
C GLU A 167 22.73 -17.29 -10.85
N LYS A 168 22.01 -18.29 -11.39
CA LYS A 168 20.61 -18.53 -11.04
C LYS A 168 20.42 -18.86 -9.56
N ARG A 169 21.36 -19.60 -8.96
CA ARG A 169 21.36 -19.92 -7.52
C ARG A 169 21.57 -18.65 -6.68
N GLU A 170 22.47 -17.78 -7.12
CA GLU A 170 22.68 -16.49 -6.45
C GLU A 170 21.45 -15.59 -6.57
N VAL A 171 20.78 -15.54 -7.74
CA VAL A 171 19.53 -14.77 -7.90
C VAL A 171 18.46 -15.23 -6.90
N LYS A 172 18.19 -16.54 -6.80
CA LYS A 172 17.16 -17.02 -5.87
C LYS A 172 17.53 -16.79 -4.40
N PHE A 173 18.82 -16.80 -4.05
CA PHE A 173 19.27 -16.49 -2.70
C PHE A 173 19.14 -14.99 -2.39
N TRP A 174 19.59 -14.13 -3.31
CA TRP A 174 19.48 -12.68 -3.18
C TRP A 174 18.03 -12.20 -3.08
N PHE A 175 17.11 -12.86 -3.78
CA PHE A 175 15.69 -12.55 -3.68
C PHE A 175 15.13 -12.62 -2.25
N TYR A 176 15.71 -13.48 -1.41
CA TYR A 176 15.39 -13.52 0.02
C TYR A 176 16.21 -12.50 0.79
N LEU A 177 17.54 -12.58 0.68
CA LEU A 177 18.44 -11.83 1.56
C LEU A 177 18.30 -10.30 1.37
N ALA A 178 18.04 -9.82 0.16
CA ALA A 178 17.91 -8.39 -0.12
C ALA A 178 16.65 -7.76 0.50
N ASN A 179 15.67 -8.58 0.91
CA ASN A 179 14.45 -8.15 1.59
C ASN A 179 14.53 -8.34 3.11
N PHE A 180 15.69 -8.67 3.68
CA PHE A 180 15.83 -8.74 5.14
C PHE A 180 16.12 -7.34 5.68
N ASP A 181 15.47 -6.99 6.79
CA ASP A 181 15.79 -5.77 7.54
C ASP A 181 17.31 -5.67 7.80
N PRO A 182 17.92 -4.48 7.67
CA PRO A 182 19.36 -4.28 7.83
C PRO A 182 19.93 -4.79 9.17
N ASP A 183 19.17 -4.75 10.26
CA ASP A 183 19.59 -5.25 11.57
C ASP A 183 19.87 -6.76 11.52
N TYR A 184 19.13 -7.52 10.72
CA TYR A 184 19.35 -8.96 10.51
C TYR A 184 20.61 -9.25 9.69
N LEU A 185 20.95 -8.37 8.74
CA LEU A 185 22.14 -8.51 7.90
C LEU A 185 23.42 -8.20 8.68
N GLU A 186 23.32 -7.31 9.67
CA GLU A 186 24.47 -6.76 10.40
C GLU A 186 24.74 -7.45 11.74
N ALA A 187 23.72 -8.06 12.36
CA ALA A 187 23.86 -8.66 13.68
C ALA A 187 23.04 -9.93 13.89
N ARG A 188 23.52 -10.76 14.84
CA ARG A 188 22.74 -11.85 15.41
C ARG A 188 21.55 -11.28 16.17
N THR A 189 20.35 -11.72 15.80
CA THR A 189 19.12 -11.17 16.37
C THR A 189 18.33 -12.24 17.09
N ARG A 190 17.95 -11.96 18.35
CA ARG A 190 17.07 -12.83 19.13
C ARG A 190 15.63 -12.42 18.90
N LEU A 191 14.86 -13.28 18.24
CA LEU A 191 13.45 -13.02 17.94
C LEU A 191 12.57 -13.21 19.19
N ALA A 192 11.34 -12.70 19.14
CA ALA A 192 10.36 -12.79 20.25
C ALA A 192 10.01 -14.22 20.66
N THR A 193 10.20 -15.20 19.76
CA THR A 193 10.08 -16.63 20.04
C THR A 193 11.25 -17.21 20.85
N GLY A 194 12.29 -16.40 21.10
CA GLY A 194 13.53 -16.78 21.76
C GLY A 194 14.58 -17.41 20.83
N VAL A 195 14.23 -17.62 19.55
CA VAL A 195 15.10 -18.20 18.52
C VAL A 195 16.12 -17.17 18.05
N MET A 196 17.35 -17.65 17.79
CA MET A 196 18.39 -16.83 17.16
C MET A 196 18.31 -16.90 15.64
N LEU A 197 18.29 -15.73 15.02
CA LEU A 197 18.55 -15.52 13.60
C LEU A 197 19.99 -15.03 13.43
N ASP A 198 20.70 -15.58 12.44
CA ASP A 198 22.05 -15.19 12.09
C ASP A 198 22.29 -15.46 10.61
N VAL A 199 22.61 -14.43 9.84
CA VAL A 199 23.07 -14.52 8.45
C VAL A 199 24.41 -13.79 8.26
N THR A 200 25.07 -13.38 9.35
CA THR A 200 26.29 -12.55 9.31
C THR A 200 27.51 -13.30 8.77
N ASP A 201 27.45 -14.64 8.69
CA ASP A 201 28.44 -15.48 8.02
C ASP A 201 28.23 -15.56 6.50
N LEU A 202 27.07 -15.14 6.00
CA LEU A 202 26.71 -15.13 4.57
C LEU A 202 26.98 -13.77 3.92
N VAL A 203 26.77 -12.68 4.67
CA VAL A 203 26.82 -11.31 4.17
C VAL A 203 27.70 -10.42 5.03
N ARG A 204 28.27 -9.38 4.43
CA ARG A 204 29.00 -8.31 5.12
C ARG A 204 28.64 -6.96 4.53
N LYS A 205 28.67 -5.92 5.35
CA LYS A 205 28.60 -4.52 4.92
C LYS A 205 30.01 -3.98 4.73
N ASP A 206 30.23 -3.18 3.69
CA ASP A 206 31.47 -2.43 3.51
C ASP A 206 31.41 -1.01 4.08
N GLU A 207 32.49 -0.24 3.94
CA GLU A 207 32.61 1.13 4.44
C GLU A 207 31.64 2.13 3.77
N ASN A 208 31.17 1.81 2.56
CA ASN A 208 30.22 2.63 1.81
C ASN A 208 28.75 2.22 2.09
N GLY A 209 28.55 1.22 2.95
CA GLY A 209 27.23 0.72 3.32
C GLY A 209 26.62 -0.30 2.36
N ALA A 210 27.38 -0.79 1.38
CA ALA A 210 26.92 -1.85 0.47
C ALA A 210 27.14 -3.24 1.06
N TYR A 211 26.23 -4.17 0.74
CA TYR A 211 26.28 -5.55 1.21
C TYR A 211 26.86 -6.49 0.14
N TRP A 212 27.78 -7.34 0.60
CA TRP A 212 28.52 -8.31 -0.23
C TRP A 212 28.46 -9.70 0.39
N LEU A 213 28.42 -10.72 -0.45
CA LEU A 213 28.55 -12.10 -0.01
C LEU A 213 29.95 -12.34 0.58
N ARG A 214 30.00 -13.14 1.65
CA ARG A 214 31.27 -13.60 2.24
C ARG A 214 31.84 -14.84 1.56
N LYS A 215 30.99 -15.59 0.86
CA LYS A 215 31.32 -16.85 0.18
C LYS A 215 30.39 -17.06 -1.01
N GLN A 216 30.77 -17.98 -1.88
CA GLN A 216 29.89 -18.44 -2.94
C GLN A 216 28.64 -19.11 -2.37
N VAL A 217 27.46 -18.75 -2.89
CA VAL A 217 26.17 -19.31 -2.45
C VAL A 217 26.06 -20.78 -2.85
N THR A 218 25.65 -21.61 -1.90
CA THR A 218 25.35 -23.04 -2.09
C THR A 218 23.85 -23.34 -2.03
N GLU A 219 23.42 -24.54 -2.46
CA GLU A 219 22.02 -24.96 -2.28
C GLU A 219 21.64 -25.09 -0.80
N ASP A 220 22.60 -25.41 0.07
CA ASP A 220 22.40 -25.46 1.51
C ASP A 220 22.17 -24.06 2.10
N ASP A 221 22.81 -23.01 1.56
CA ASP A 221 22.52 -21.62 1.93
C ASP A 221 21.13 -21.18 1.46
N CYS A 222 20.69 -21.64 0.28
CA CYS A 222 19.32 -21.42 -0.20
C CYS A 222 18.27 -22.14 0.68
N ASN A 223 18.59 -23.33 1.19
CA ASN A 223 17.75 -24.01 2.16
C ASN A 223 17.71 -23.27 3.51
N ARG A 224 18.87 -22.82 3.97
CA ARG A 224 19.01 -22.05 5.22
C ARG A 224 18.20 -20.77 5.18
N ILE A 225 18.26 -19.99 4.09
CA ILE A 225 17.59 -18.69 4.05
C ILE A 225 16.06 -18.85 4.17
N VAL A 226 15.47 -19.93 3.63
CA VAL A 226 14.05 -20.26 3.84
C VAL A 226 13.76 -20.54 5.32
N ALA A 227 14.65 -21.24 6.02
CA ALA A 227 14.50 -21.49 7.44
C ALA A 227 14.66 -20.21 8.28
N GLU A 228 15.58 -19.30 7.92
CA GLU A 228 15.71 -17.99 8.59
C GLU A 228 14.47 -17.11 8.36
N THR A 229 13.94 -17.07 7.13
CA THR A 229 12.68 -16.39 6.83
C THR A 229 11.51 -16.97 7.64
N TYR A 230 11.39 -18.31 7.74
CA TYR A 230 10.38 -18.93 8.59
C TYR A 230 10.46 -18.47 10.04
N LYS A 231 11.68 -18.34 10.60
CA LYS A 231 11.86 -17.89 11.99
C LYS A 231 11.29 -16.48 12.19
N ILE A 232 11.53 -15.56 11.24
CA ILE A 232 10.99 -14.19 11.28
C ILE A 232 9.46 -14.22 11.19
N CYS A 233 8.91 -14.88 10.16
CA CYS A 233 7.46 -14.98 9.97
C CYS A 233 6.76 -15.54 11.22
N ALA A 234 7.31 -16.61 11.81
CA ALA A 234 6.77 -17.25 13.02
C ALA A 234 6.90 -16.39 14.29
N ALA A 235 7.67 -15.30 14.26
CA ALA A 235 7.89 -14.41 15.39
C ALA A 235 7.03 -13.14 15.39
N ILE A 236 6.41 -12.79 14.25
CA ILE A 236 5.54 -11.60 14.10
C ILE A 236 4.39 -11.63 15.11
N VAL A 237 3.50 -12.63 15.03
CA VAL A 237 2.34 -12.71 15.95
C VAL A 237 2.75 -12.79 17.42
N PRO A 238 3.76 -13.61 17.84
CA PRO A 238 4.26 -13.60 19.20
C PRO A 238 4.76 -12.23 19.70
N LEU A 239 5.47 -11.47 18.85
CA LEU A 239 5.94 -10.13 19.21
C LEU A 239 4.77 -9.17 19.44
N HIS A 240 3.79 -9.16 18.52
CA HIS A 240 2.60 -8.31 18.65
C HIS A 240 1.80 -8.66 19.91
N ARG A 241 1.59 -9.95 20.19
CA ARG A 241 0.96 -10.42 21.45
C ARG A 241 1.73 -9.98 22.69
N LYS A 242 3.06 -9.94 22.63
CA LYS A 242 3.90 -9.52 23.76
C LYS A 242 3.72 -8.03 24.07
N LEU A 243 3.56 -7.20 23.04
CA LEU A 243 3.49 -5.75 23.18
C LEU A 243 2.06 -5.19 23.22
N ILE A 244 1.05 -6.03 22.96
CA ILE A 244 -0.34 -5.57 22.87
C ILE A 244 -0.80 -4.85 24.15
N TYR A 245 -1.44 -3.69 23.97
CA TYR A 245 -1.96 -2.86 25.04
C TYR A 245 -3.23 -3.47 25.62
N HIS A 246 -3.26 -3.59 26.95
CA HIS A 246 -4.37 -4.11 27.72
C HIS A 246 -5.00 -2.99 28.56
N PRO A 247 -6.15 -2.43 28.16
CA PRO A 247 -6.73 -1.28 28.86
C PRO A 247 -7.14 -1.54 30.31
N ASN A 248 -7.37 -2.80 30.69
CA ASN A 248 -7.72 -3.16 32.08
C ASN A 248 -6.52 -3.13 33.03
N THR A 249 -5.30 -3.30 32.52
CA THR A 249 -4.07 -3.30 33.32
C THR A 249 -3.17 -2.10 33.00
N HIS A 250 -3.51 -1.34 31.95
CA HIS A 250 -2.76 -0.22 31.40
C HIS A 250 -1.31 -0.58 31.00
N ARG A 251 -1.07 -1.84 30.63
CA ARG A 251 0.25 -2.36 30.21
C ARG A 251 0.26 -2.75 28.73
N GLY A 252 1.44 -2.72 28.13
CA GLY A 252 1.66 -2.89 26.70
C GLY A 252 1.87 -1.53 26.02
N GLN A 253 2.41 -1.55 24.80
CA GLN A 253 2.76 -0.36 24.02
C GLN A 253 2.02 -0.25 22.69
N LEU A 254 1.38 -1.35 22.25
CA LEU A 254 0.88 -1.50 20.91
C LEU A 254 -0.63 -1.76 20.89
N GLU A 255 -1.40 -0.93 20.21
CA GLU A 255 -2.74 -1.35 19.80
C GLU A 255 -2.66 -2.06 18.45
N VAL A 256 -3.28 -3.24 18.33
CA VAL A 256 -3.32 -3.99 17.07
C VAL A 256 -4.74 -3.91 16.52
N LEU A 257 -4.87 -3.45 15.27
CA LEU A 257 -6.15 -3.39 14.57
C LEU A 257 -6.32 -4.54 13.59
N THR A 258 -7.52 -4.59 13.02
CA THR A 258 -7.80 -5.35 11.81
C THR A 258 -8.60 -4.48 10.83
N THR A 259 -9.01 -5.07 9.72
CA THR A 259 -9.81 -4.49 8.63
C THR A 259 -10.89 -5.50 8.24
N PRO A 260 -12.03 -5.12 7.62
CA PRO A 260 -12.96 -6.11 7.07
C PRO A 260 -12.19 -7.14 6.22
N PHE A 261 -12.56 -8.41 6.33
CA PHE A 261 -11.59 -9.52 6.23
C PHE A 261 -10.69 -9.50 4.96
N TYR A 262 -11.26 -9.23 3.79
CA TYR A 262 -10.55 -9.19 2.51
C TYR A 262 -10.33 -7.76 1.98
N HIS A 263 -10.28 -6.78 2.88
CA HIS A 263 -10.00 -5.38 2.55
C HIS A 263 -10.95 -4.75 1.50
N PRO A 264 -12.28 -4.95 1.55
CA PRO A 264 -13.19 -4.24 0.65
C PRO A 264 -13.26 -2.75 0.96
N ILE A 265 -13.64 -1.95 -0.04
CA ILE A 265 -14.24 -0.63 0.17
C ILE A 265 -15.64 -0.84 0.76
N LEU A 266 -15.69 -0.94 2.10
CA LEU A 266 -16.89 -1.40 2.81
C LEU A 266 -18.17 -0.61 2.46
N PRO A 267 -18.15 0.72 2.27
CA PRO A 267 -19.31 1.47 1.79
C PRO A 267 -19.85 0.96 0.45
N LEU A 268 -19.00 0.61 -0.52
CA LEU A 268 -19.44 0.14 -1.83
C LEU A 268 -20.03 -1.29 -1.79
N ILE A 269 -19.57 -2.13 -0.86
CA ILE A 269 -20.18 -3.45 -0.62
C ILE A 269 -21.54 -3.30 0.05
N TYR A 270 -21.64 -2.39 1.02
CA TYR A 270 -22.89 -2.08 1.70
C TYR A 270 -23.92 -1.53 0.70
N ASP A 271 -23.54 -0.51 -0.07
CA ASP A 271 -24.33 0.08 -1.14
C ASP A 271 -23.46 0.92 -2.08
N SER A 272 -23.21 0.45 -3.30
CA SER A 272 -22.42 1.16 -4.31
C SER A 272 -23.01 2.52 -4.70
N ASP A 273 -24.31 2.74 -4.48
CA ASP A 273 -24.94 4.04 -4.74
C ASP A 273 -24.48 5.14 -3.77
N LEU A 274 -23.82 4.81 -2.66
CA LEU A 274 -23.19 5.80 -1.77
C LEU A 274 -22.13 6.63 -2.50
N ALA A 275 -21.53 6.10 -3.57
CA ALA A 275 -20.64 6.86 -4.45
C ALA A 275 -21.31 8.12 -5.02
N LYS A 276 -22.62 8.08 -5.33
CA LYS A 276 -23.36 9.23 -5.90
C LYS A 276 -23.30 10.48 -5.01
N ILE A 277 -23.02 10.33 -3.73
CA ILE A 277 -22.94 11.44 -2.78
C ILE A 277 -21.61 12.19 -2.94
N CYS A 278 -20.49 11.48 -3.09
CA CYS A 278 -19.15 12.07 -3.19
C CYS A 278 -18.64 12.24 -4.64
N GLN A 279 -19.30 11.61 -5.61
CA GLN A 279 -18.98 11.66 -7.04
C GLN A 279 -20.28 11.60 -7.89
N PRO A 280 -21.11 12.66 -7.87
CA PRO A 280 -22.46 12.66 -8.47
C PRO A 280 -22.50 12.59 -10.01
N ASN A 281 -21.37 12.84 -10.68
CA ASN A 281 -21.30 12.96 -12.14
C ASN A 281 -20.67 11.74 -12.82
N ASP A 282 -20.09 10.81 -12.06
CA ASP A 282 -19.40 9.65 -12.62
C ASP A 282 -20.42 8.64 -13.14
N PRO A 283 -20.13 7.95 -14.26
CA PRO A 283 -20.95 6.83 -14.67
C PRO A 283 -20.76 5.71 -13.65
N LEU A 284 -21.86 5.25 -13.04
CA LEU A 284 -21.83 4.17 -12.06
C LEU A 284 -22.40 2.88 -12.66
N PRO A 285 -21.93 1.70 -12.20
CA PRO A 285 -22.42 0.41 -12.66
C PRO A 285 -23.82 0.15 -12.08
N SER A 286 -24.41 -0.98 -12.45
CA SER A 286 -25.62 -1.47 -11.78
C SER A 286 -25.38 -1.57 -10.27
N ARG A 287 -26.33 -1.04 -9.49
CA ARG A 287 -26.22 -0.98 -8.02
C ARG A 287 -25.88 -2.34 -7.40
N PHE A 288 -24.76 -2.38 -6.69
CA PHE A 288 -24.35 -3.47 -5.83
C PHE A 288 -24.76 -3.13 -4.39
N HIS A 289 -25.64 -3.93 -3.79
CA HIS A 289 -26.20 -3.64 -2.46
C HIS A 289 -26.31 -4.92 -1.64
N TYR A 290 -25.24 -5.23 -0.90
CA TYR A 290 -25.13 -6.45 -0.10
C TYR A 290 -24.62 -6.13 1.32
N PRO A 291 -25.42 -5.42 2.15
CA PRO A 291 -25.04 -5.06 3.52
C PRO A 291 -24.73 -6.28 4.41
N GLN A 292 -25.27 -7.46 4.08
CA GLN A 292 -24.94 -8.72 4.74
C GLN A 292 -23.51 -9.20 4.45
N ASP A 293 -22.94 -8.88 3.28
CA ASP A 293 -21.55 -9.23 2.95
C ASP A 293 -20.59 -8.30 3.70
N ALA A 294 -20.92 -7.00 3.76
CA ALA A 294 -20.24 -6.03 4.63
C ALA A 294 -20.24 -6.48 6.11
N ASP A 295 -21.39 -6.90 6.65
CA ASP A 295 -21.50 -7.41 8.02
C ASP A 295 -20.69 -8.70 8.24
N ALA A 296 -20.72 -9.62 7.28
CA ALA A 296 -19.95 -10.86 7.34
C ALA A 296 -18.43 -10.61 7.30
N GLN A 297 -17.96 -9.68 6.48
CA GLN A 297 -16.54 -9.32 6.37
C GLN A 297 -16.02 -8.71 7.69
N VAL A 298 -16.78 -7.80 8.32
CA VAL A 298 -16.43 -7.22 9.63
C VAL A 298 -16.46 -8.29 10.73
N GLY A 299 -17.53 -9.10 10.79
CA GLY A 299 -17.66 -10.16 11.77
C GLY A 299 -16.55 -11.22 11.67
N LYS A 300 -16.22 -11.65 10.44
CA LYS A 300 -15.11 -12.61 10.20
C LYS A 300 -13.79 -12.04 10.68
N ALA A 301 -13.50 -10.77 10.39
CA ALA A 301 -12.26 -10.13 10.81
C ALA A 301 -12.13 -10.10 12.34
N VAL A 302 -13.20 -9.75 13.04
CA VAL A 302 -13.23 -9.73 14.52
C VAL A 302 -13.01 -11.12 15.11
N GLU A 303 -13.68 -12.15 14.58
CA GLU A 303 -13.51 -13.53 15.08
C GLU A 303 -12.13 -14.10 14.75
N TYR A 304 -11.59 -13.79 13.56
CA TYR A 304 -10.24 -14.18 13.19
C TYR A 304 -9.19 -13.51 14.07
N PHE A 305 -9.31 -12.20 14.29
CA PHE A 305 -8.46 -11.45 15.22
C PHE A 305 -8.48 -12.07 16.62
N LYS A 306 -9.65 -12.41 17.17
CA LYS A 306 -9.76 -13.10 18.47
C LYS A 306 -9.01 -14.43 18.49
N SER A 307 -9.09 -15.20 17.41
CA SER A 307 -8.37 -16.48 17.31
C SER A 307 -6.85 -16.30 17.31
N ILE A 308 -6.35 -15.18 16.75
CA ILE A 308 -4.92 -14.87 16.66
C ILE A 308 -4.41 -14.12 17.89
N PHE A 309 -5.16 -13.24 18.54
CA PHE A 309 -4.64 -12.42 19.65
C PHE A 309 -5.23 -12.75 21.02
N GLY A 310 -6.31 -13.53 21.08
CA GLY A 310 -6.98 -13.92 22.33
C GLY A 310 -7.85 -12.82 22.95
N LEU A 311 -7.99 -11.66 22.29
CA LEU A 311 -8.91 -10.57 22.64
C LEU A 311 -9.61 -10.04 21.38
N ALA A 312 -10.70 -9.31 21.56
CA ALA A 312 -11.36 -8.60 20.46
C ALA A 312 -10.58 -7.32 20.11
N PRO A 313 -10.54 -6.90 18.83
CA PRO A 313 -9.98 -5.61 18.47
C PRO A 313 -10.91 -4.49 18.98
N PHE A 314 -10.33 -3.40 19.49
CA PHE A 314 -11.09 -2.21 19.89
C PHE A 314 -11.35 -1.29 18.70
N GLY A 315 -10.38 -1.16 17.81
CA GLY A 315 -10.49 -0.37 16.59
C GLY A 315 -10.43 -1.21 15.32
N MET A 316 -10.80 -0.59 14.22
CA MET A 316 -10.68 -1.16 12.87
C MET A 316 -10.22 -0.08 11.91
N TRP A 317 -9.24 -0.39 11.06
CA TRP A 317 -8.97 0.40 9.87
C TRP A 317 -9.93 -0.03 8.76
N PRO A 318 -10.87 0.80 8.30
CA PRO A 318 -11.65 0.51 7.10
C PRO A 318 -10.73 0.46 5.89
N GLY A 319 -10.99 -0.40 4.90
CA GLY A 319 -10.13 -0.50 3.71
C GLY A 319 -9.99 0.86 3.04
N GLU A 320 -8.75 1.33 2.87
CA GLU A 320 -8.43 2.64 2.27
C GLU A 320 -9.01 3.84 3.06
N GLY A 321 -9.20 3.67 4.38
CA GLY A 321 -9.87 4.67 5.21
C GLY A 321 -11.33 4.92 4.80
N SER A 322 -11.93 4.02 4.01
CA SER A 322 -13.24 4.23 3.40
C SER A 322 -14.38 4.14 4.40
N VAL A 323 -15.14 5.23 4.51
CA VAL A 323 -16.26 5.36 5.44
C VAL A 323 -17.48 5.94 4.74
N ALA A 324 -18.63 5.76 5.37
CA ALA A 324 -19.89 6.46 5.14
C ALA A 324 -20.71 6.37 6.43
N HIS A 325 -21.64 7.29 6.67
CA HIS A 325 -22.47 7.23 7.88
C HIS A 325 -23.22 5.88 8.01
N ASP A 326 -23.72 5.36 6.89
CA ASP A 326 -24.50 4.12 6.78
C ASP A 326 -23.76 2.85 7.23
N VAL A 327 -22.42 2.82 7.17
CA VAL A 327 -21.63 1.64 7.58
C VAL A 327 -21.23 1.67 9.05
N ILE A 328 -21.41 2.79 9.76
CA ILE A 328 -21.09 2.91 11.19
C ILE A 328 -21.79 1.85 12.07
N PRO A 329 -23.09 1.53 11.87
CA PRO A 329 -23.75 0.45 12.58
C PRO A 329 -23.09 -0.92 12.41
N VAL A 330 -22.48 -1.20 11.25
CA VAL A 330 -21.81 -2.49 10.97
C VAL A 330 -20.63 -2.69 11.92
N PHE A 331 -19.78 -1.66 12.06
CA PHE A 331 -18.65 -1.69 13.00
C PHE A 331 -19.13 -1.85 14.45
N SER A 332 -20.11 -1.03 14.86
CA SER A 332 -20.64 -1.02 16.22
C SER A 332 -21.26 -2.36 16.64
N ARG A 333 -22.01 -3.03 15.77
CA ARG A 333 -22.61 -4.36 16.04
C ARG A 333 -21.59 -5.43 16.39
N HIS A 334 -20.40 -5.36 15.77
CA HIS A 334 -19.31 -6.31 15.98
C HIS A 334 -18.37 -5.92 17.14
N GLY A 335 -18.67 -4.81 17.83
CA GLY A 335 -17.93 -4.37 19.01
C GLY A 335 -16.67 -3.55 18.69
N ILE A 336 -16.56 -3.03 17.46
CA ILE A 336 -15.55 -2.03 17.13
C ILE A 336 -15.98 -0.69 17.74
N ASN A 337 -15.11 -0.10 18.53
CA ASN A 337 -15.32 1.14 19.25
C ASN A 337 -14.80 2.37 18.50
N TRP A 338 -13.82 2.19 17.61
CA TRP A 338 -13.27 3.30 16.84
C TRP A 338 -12.78 2.89 15.44
N VAL A 339 -12.80 3.85 14.51
CA VAL A 339 -12.25 3.71 13.16
C VAL A 339 -11.43 4.96 12.80
N ALA A 340 -10.66 4.90 11.72
CA ALA A 340 -9.90 6.04 11.22
C ALA A 340 -10.18 6.31 9.74
N THR A 341 -10.07 7.57 9.33
CA THR A 341 -10.28 8.05 7.96
C THR A 341 -9.53 9.36 7.72
N ASP A 342 -9.80 10.09 6.62
CA ASP A 342 -9.05 11.28 6.20
C ASP A 342 -9.69 12.63 6.53
N GLU A 343 -8.86 13.65 6.75
CA GLU A 343 -9.32 15.01 7.05
C GLU A 343 -10.21 15.64 5.99
N LYS A 344 -10.07 15.27 4.72
CA LYS A 344 -10.95 15.74 3.65
C LYS A 344 -12.38 15.21 3.82
N ILE A 345 -12.56 14.06 4.46
CA ILE A 345 -13.88 13.54 4.83
C ILE A 345 -14.44 14.31 6.02
N LEU A 346 -13.61 14.66 7.01
CA LEU A 346 -14.04 15.55 8.09
C LEU A 346 -14.55 16.89 7.55
N TYR A 347 -13.82 17.47 6.59
CA TYR A 347 -14.21 18.72 5.93
C TYR A 347 -15.59 18.65 5.26
N ARG A 348 -15.95 17.49 4.70
CA ARG A 348 -17.26 17.24 4.06
C ARG A 348 -18.36 16.82 5.05
N SER A 349 -17.99 16.44 6.27
CA SER A 349 -18.90 15.95 7.31
C SER A 349 -19.64 17.09 8.01
N LYS A 350 -20.68 16.75 8.78
CA LYS A 350 -21.49 17.72 9.53
C LYS A 350 -21.34 17.55 11.05
N PRO A 351 -21.25 18.65 11.81
CA PRO A 351 -21.14 20.05 11.36
C PRO A 351 -19.84 20.34 10.58
N GLU A 352 -19.84 21.37 9.73
CA GLU A 352 -18.67 21.75 8.92
C GLU A 352 -17.58 22.46 9.76
N GLY A 353 -16.37 22.60 9.19
CA GLY A 353 -15.29 23.41 9.77
C GLY A 353 -14.65 22.81 11.03
N GLN A 354 -14.82 21.50 11.23
CA GLN A 354 -14.27 20.78 12.37
C GLN A 354 -12.75 20.59 12.25
N PRO A 355 -11.97 20.80 13.32
CA PRO A 355 -10.52 20.62 13.27
C PRO A 355 -10.09 19.14 13.29
N VAL A 356 -9.09 18.79 12.48
CA VAL A 356 -8.58 17.41 12.30
C VAL A 356 -7.99 16.77 13.58
N TYR A 357 -7.54 17.57 14.54
CA TYR A 357 -6.76 17.12 15.70
C TYR A 357 -7.61 16.69 16.92
N TYR A 358 -8.92 16.48 16.74
CA TYR A 358 -9.77 15.86 17.76
C TYR A 358 -10.30 14.50 17.27
N PRO A 359 -10.52 13.54 18.19
CA PRO A 359 -11.40 12.40 17.94
C PRO A 359 -12.87 12.84 18.02
N TYR A 360 -13.71 12.28 17.16
CA TYR A 360 -15.14 12.61 17.09
C TYR A 360 -16.02 11.40 17.38
N ALA A 361 -17.13 11.59 18.10
CA ALA A 361 -18.14 10.57 18.27
C ALA A 361 -19.17 10.62 17.12
N VAL A 362 -19.33 9.52 16.39
CA VAL A 362 -20.41 9.34 15.41
C VAL A 362 -21.46 8.41 16.01
N GLN A 363 -22.71 8.88 16.05
CA GLN A 363 -23.81 8.04 16.52
C GLN A 363 -24.07 6.91 15.53
N ALA A 364 -24.07 5.68 16.03
CA ALA A 364 -24.47 4.51 15.26
C ALA A 364 -25.96 4.28 15.45
N GLU A 365 -26.72 4.20 14.35
CA GLU A 365 -28.16 3.91 14.36
C GLU A 365 -28.44 2.41 14.17
N HIS A 366 -29.72 2.00 14.19
CA HIS A 366 -30.21 0.69 13.75
C HIS A 366 -29.44 -0.57 14.21
N GLY A 367 -29.63 -0.96 15.48
CA GLY A 367 -29.10 -2.22 16.02
C GLY A 367 -27.64 -2.17 16.46
N ALA A 368 -27.02 -0.99 16.41
CA ALA A 368 -25.69 -0.71 16.95
C ALA A 368 -25.61 -0.88 18.48
N ARG A 369 -24.39 -1.11 19.00
CA ARG A 369 -24.13 -1.22 20.45
C ARG A 369 -23.90 0.14 21.13
N GLY A 370 -23.53 1.15 20.36
CA GLY A 370 -23.17 2.48 20.84
C GLY A 370 -22.45 3.29 19.75
N PRO A 371 -22.11 4.55 20.05
CA PRO A 371 -21.35 5.41 19.14
C PRO A 371 -19.98 4.81 18.80
N VAL A 372 -19.45 5.17 17.64
CA VAL A 372 -18.10 4.82 17.19
C VAL A 372 -17.27 6.09 17.16
N VAL A 373 -16.06 6.05 17.73
CA VAL A 373 -15.11 7.16 17.66
C VAL A 373 -14.44 7.14 16.29
N VAL A 374 -14.33 8.29 15.63
CA VAL A 374 -13.62 8.46 14.37
C VAL A 374 -12.45 9.41 14.59
N VAL A 375 -11.25 8.96 14.23
CA VAL A 375 -10.05 9.80 14.16
C VAL A 375 -9.70 10.11 12.71
N PHE A 376 -9.14 11.29 12.48
CA PHE A 376 -8.88 11.79 11.13
C PHE A 376 -7.38 11.95 10.91
N ARG A 377 -6.89 11.42 9.79
CA ARG A 377 -5.52 11.51 9.33
C ARG A 377 -5.18 12.97 9.01
N GLN A 378 -4.10 13.48 9.61
CA GLN A 378 -3.47 14.70 9.12
C GLN A 378 -2.60 14.33 7.92
N THR A 379 -3.01 14.77 6.73
CA THR A 379 -2.47 14.25 5.46
C THR A 379 -1.04 14.71 5.21
N GLU A 380 -0.74 15.99 5.41
CA GLU A 380 0.61 16.53 5.14
C GLU A 380 1.70 15.83 5.98
N LEU A 381 1.46 15.64 7.28
CA LEU A 381 2.39 14.98 8.20
C LEU A 381 2.61 13.51 7.82
N SER A 382 1.55 12.84 7.39
CA SER A 382 1.59 11.44 6.99
C SER A 382 2.32 11.27 5.64
N ASP A 383 1.99 12.11 4.65
CA ASP A 383 2.61 12.12 3.33
C ASP A 383 4.09 12.51 3.38
N LYS A 384 4.49 13.37 4.33
CA LYS A 384 5.91 13.67 4.53
C LYS A 384 6.73 12.42 4.82
N ILE A 385 6.23 11.50 5.64
CA ILE A 385 6.90 10.24 5.92
C ILE A 385 6.95 9.37 4.66
N GLY A 386 5.83 9.22 3.96
CA GLY A 386 5.75 8.37 2.77
C GLY A 386 6.56 8.85 1.58
N PHE A 387 6.57 10.16 1.32
CA PHE A 387 6.97 10.71 0.01
C PHE A 387 8.02 11.81 0.06
N VAL A 388 8.19 12.50 1.20
CA VAL A 388 9.14 13.62 1.31
C VAL A 388 10.44 13.18 1.98
N TYR A 389 10.35 12.54 3.14
CA TYR A 389 11.50 12.15 3.96
C TYR A 389 12.37 11.06 3.35
N GLN A 390 11.88 10.35 2.33
CA GLN A 390 12.71 9.43 1.53
C GLN A 390 13.96 10.09 0.91
N ASN A 391 13.96 11.42 0.75
CA ASN A 391 15.09 12.21 0.23
C ASN A 391 15.90 12.92 1.33
N PHE A 392 15.59 12.69 2.61
CA PHE A 392 16.23 13.32 3.76
C PHE A 392 17.18 12.33 4.44
N ARG A 393 18.09 12.85 5.25
CA ARG A 393 18.76 12.04 6.29
C ARG A 393 17.78 11.82 7.45
N GLY A 394 17.91 10.70 8.15
CA GLY A 394 16.91 10.32 9.15
C GLY A 394 16.75 11.33 10.30
N GLU A 395 17.85 11.90 10.79
CA GLU A 395 17.81 12.94 11.83
C GLU A 395 17.11 14.22 11.39
N ASP A 396 17.33 14.66 10.16
CA ASP A 396 16.73 15.91 9.63
C ASP A 396 15.23 15.73 9.39
N ALA A 397 14.83 14.57 8.84
CA ALA A 397 13.43 14.19 8.69
C ALA A 397 12.69 14.13 10.04
N ALA A 398 13.32 13.52 11.06
CA ALA A 398 12.73 13.43 12.38
C ALA A 398 12.62 14.81 13.08
N ASP A 399 13.58 15.71 12.87
CA ASP A 399 13.52 17.08 13.39
C ASP A 399 12.39 17.89 12.74
N ASP A 400 12.24 17.82 11.41
CA ASP A 400 11.14 18.47 10.69
C ASP A 400 9.77 17.97 11.16
N PHE A 401 9.63 16.65 11.31
CA PHE A 401 8.39 16.04 11.79
C PHE A 401 8.03 16.54 13.20
N VAL A 402 8.99 16.50 14.13
CA VAL A 402 8.79 16.94 15.51
C VAL A 402 8.41 18.42 15.56
N ARG A 403 9.08 19.29 14.81
CA ARG A 403 8.72 20.71 14.74
C ARG A 403 7.31 20.92 14.19
N SER A 404 6.94 20.15 13.17
CA SER A 404 5.61 20.23 12.55
C SER A 404 4.51 19.85 13.53
N ILE A 405 4.65 18.73 14.27
CA ILE A 405 3.63 18.33 15.26
C ILE A 405 3.52 19.31 16.44
N LEU A 406 4.63 19.94 16.86
CA LEU A 406 4.61 20.90 17.97
C LEU A 406 3.80 22.17 17.64
N GLY A 407 3.57 22.46 16.36
CA GLY A 407 2.63 23.50 15.93
C GLY A 407 1.17 23.20 16.29
N PHE A 408 0.84 21.94 16.60
CA PHE A 408 -0.51 21.51 17.00
C PHE A 408 -0.69 21.42 18.51
N ALA A 409 0.29 21.81 19.33
CA ALA A 409 0.14 21.80 20.78
C ALA A 409 -1.05 22.70 21.21
N PRO A 410 -1.96 22.22 22.08
CA PRO A 410 -3.08 23.04 22.55
C PRO A 410 -2.60 24.23 23.39
N HIS A 411 -3.28 25.36 23.25
CA HIS A 411 -3.05 26.53 24.11
C HIS A 411 -3.73 26.36 25.47
N GLU A 412 -3.40 27.23 26.43
CA GLU A 412 -4.08 27.25 27.73
C GLU A 412 -5.57 27.53 27.56
N GLY A 413 -6.41 26.73 28.22
CA GLY A 413 -7.87 26.79 28.11
C GLY A 413 -8.48 26.00 26.95
N GLU A 414 -7.67 25.46 26.03
CA GLU A 414 -8.15 24.56 24.98
C GLU A 414 -8.27 23.10 25.47
N GLN A 415 -9.11 22.33 24.78
CA GLN A 415 -9.25 20.89 25.03
C GLN A 415 -7.98 20.14 24.60
N ASP A 416 -7.77 18.97 25.21
CA ASP A 416 -6.71 18.05 24.80
C ASP A 416 -6.91 17.60 23.35
N ARG A 417 -5.81 17.54 22.59
CA ARG A 417 -5.80 17.20 21.16
C ARG A 417 -5.18 15.82 20.95
N LEU A 418 -5.76 15.02 20.06
CA LEU A 418 -5.21 13.75 19.58
C LEU A 418 -4.90 13.88 18.09
N LEU A 419 -3.68 14.33 17.78
CA LEU A 419 -3.22 14.45 16.40
C LEU A 419 -2.92 13.05 15.85
N THR A 420 -3.53 12.68 14.73
CA THR A 420 -3.42 11.34 14.16
C THR A 420 -2.64 11.35 12.84
N VAL A 421 -1.59 10.53 12.77
CA VAL A 421 -0.74 10.29 11.59
C VAL A 421 -0.93 8.85 11.16
N ILE A 422 -1.24 8.63 9.88
CA ILE A 422 -1.60 7.31 9.33
C ILE A 422 -0.97 7.14 7.95
N LEU A 423 -0.28 6.04 7.74
CA LEU A 423 0.23 5.66 6.42
C LEU A 423 0.45 4.15 6.35
N ASP A 424 0.67 3.66 5.14
CA ASP A 424 1.14 2.31 4.90
C ASP A 424 2.43 2.05 5.65
N GLY A 425 2.50 0.87 6.26
CA GLY A 425 3.59 0.46 7.13
C GLY A 425 4.76 -0.16 6.39
N GLU A 426 4.59 -0.62 5.15
CA GLU A 426 5.62 -1.38 4.42
C GLU A 426 6.19 -0.67 3.17
N ASN A 427 5.46 0.29 2.60
CA ASN A 427 5.76 0.79 1.26
C ASN A 427 6.85 1.87 1.23
N ALA A 428 6.93 2.74 2.24
CA ALA A 428 7.80 3.93 2.18
C ALA A 428 9.30 3.58 2.26
N TRP A 429 9.66 2.58 3.06
CA TRP A 429 11.04 2.39 3.52
C TRP A 429 12.02 1.96 2.43
N GLU A 430 11.53 1.25 1.40
CA GLU A 430 12.36 0.84 0.27
C GLU A 430 12.82 2.01 -0.61
N TRP A 431 12.26 3.20 -0.42
CA TRP A 431 12.60 4.39 -1.20
C TRP A 431 13.49 5.38 -0.45
N TYR A 432 13.77 5.16 0.84
CA TYR A 432 14.68 6.01 1.61
C TYR A 432 16.11 5.90 1.05
N ARG A 433 16.56 6.96 0.38
CA ARG A 433 17.80 6.97 -0.40
C ARG A 433 19.04 7.08 0.48
N HIS A 434 18.95 7.88 1.53
CA HIS A 434 20.08 8.19 2.42
C HIS A 434 20.06 7.40 3.73
N ASP A 435 18.99 6.68 3.98
CA ASP A 435 18.74 5.92 5.20
C ASP A 435 18.27 4.53 4.82
N ASN A 436 19.06 3.50 5.13
CA ASN A 436 18.70 2.14 4.75
C ASN A 436 17.47 1.71 5.54
N ASP A 437 16.36 1.52 4.83
CA ASP A 437 15.09 1.06 5.39
C ASP A 437 14.47 2.03 6.42
N GLY A 438 14.77 3.33 6.31
CA GLY A 438 14.23 4.35 7.21
C GLY A 438 14.66 4.21 8.69
N LYS A 439 15.71 3.43 8.98
CA LYS A 439 16.12 3.09 10.35
C LYS A 439 16.68 4.28 11.11
N GLU A 440 17.45 5.16 10.47
CA GLU A 440 17.94 6.40 11.08
C GLU A 440 16.73 7.28 11.45
N PHE A 441 15.75 7.44 10.56
CA PHE A 441 14.53 8.21 10.79
C PHE A 441 13.71 7.65 11.95
N GLN A 442 13.36 6.36 11.93
CA GLN A 442 12.53 5.74 12.96
C GLN A 442 13.18 5.83 14.35
N ASN A 443 14.48 5.50 14.46
CA ASN A 443 15.19 5.60 15.74
C ASN A 443 15.34 7.07 16.21
N ALA A 444 15.60 8.02 15.31
CA ALA A 444 15.68 9.44 15.64
C ALA A 444 14.31 9.99 16.10
N LEU A 445 13.23 9.63 15.42
CA LEU A 445 11.87 10.02 15.77
C LEU A 445 11.49 9.51 17.17
N TYR A 446 11.67 8.21 17.44
CA TYR A 446 11.31 7.64 18.74
C TYR A 446 12.18 8.14 19.89
N ARG A 447 13.47 8.42 19.62
CA ARG A 447 14.37 9.09 20.58
C ARG A 447 13.86 10.48 20.94
N LYS A 448 13.54 11.32 19.94
CA LYS A 448 13.04 12.69 20.15
C LYS A 448 11.69 12.69 20.86
N LEU A 449 10.76 11.83 20.46
CA LEU A 449 9.45 11.68 21.11
C LEU A 449 9.58 11.17 22.56
N SER A 450 10.53 10.29 22.84
CA SER A 450 10.79 9.83 24.22
C SER A 450 11.24 10.98 25.12
N LYS A 451 12.07 11.89 24.60
CA LYS A 451 12.48 13.10 25.33
C LYS A 451 11.32 14.09 25.52
N LEU A 452 10.45 14.25 24.54
CA LEU A 452 9.24 15.08 24.67
C LEU A 452 8.23 14.50 25.67
N TYR A 453 8.22 13.17 25.84
CA TYR A 453 7.43 12.51 26.88
C TYR A 453 7.96 12.83 28.28
N GLU A 454 9.27 12.91 28.51
CA GLU A 454 9.86 13.25 29.82
C GLU A 454 9.36 14.62 30.34
N THR A 455 9.13 15.57 29.43
CA THR A 455 8.59 16.90 29.75
C THR A 455 7.07 17.00 29.62
N GLN A 456 6.40 15.89 29.26
CA GLN A 456 4.96 15.83 28.96
C GLN A 456 4.53 16.85 27.89
N GLN A 457 5.42 17.20 26.97
CA GLN A 457 5.09 18.10 25.86
C GLN A 457 4.36 17.36 24.75
N VAL A 458 4.84 16.16 24.42
CA VAL A 458 4.16 15.24 23.49
C VAL A 458 4.09 13.86 24.14
N VAL A 459 2.89 13.27 24.15
CA VAL A 459 2.67 11.90 24.63
C VAL A 459 2.11 11.10 23.46
N THR A 460 2.87 10.10 22.99
CA THR A 460 2.32 9.16 22.02
C THR A 460 1.27 8.28 22.69
N SER A 461 0.14 8.04 22.02
CA SER A 461 -0.95 7.25 22.59
C SER A 461 -1.77 6.60 21.49
N THR A 462 -2.30 5.41 21.77
CA THR A 462 -3.29 4.77 20.91
C THR A 462 -4.68 5.37 21.15
N VAL A 463 -5.63 5.19 20.23
CA VAL A 463 -6.98 5.73 20.40
C VAL A 463 -7.68 5.11 21.62
N THR A 464 -7.54 3.80 21.83
CA THR A 464 -8.12 3.14 23.01
C THR A 464 -7.52 3.66 24.31
N GLU A 465 -6.21 3.88 24.32
CA GLU A 465 -5.51 4.42 25.48
C GLU A 465 -5.93 5.86 25.79
N TYR A 466 -6.08 6.71 24.77
CA TYR A 466 -6.56 8.09 24.92
C TYR A 466 -7.99 8.15 25.46
N VAL A 467 -8.91 7.37 24.87
CA VAL A 467 -10.33 7.34 25.28
C VAL A 467 -10.50 6.80 26.69
N LYS A 468 -9.80 5.71 27.04
CA LYS A 468 -9.94 5.07 28.37
C LYS A 468 -9.05 5.69 29.44
N GLY A 469 -8.06 6.47 29.06
CA GLY A 469 -7.02 6.97 29.94
C GLY A 469 -5.95 5.93 30.28
N ASN A 470 -4.79 6.42 30.68
CA ASN A 470 -3.70 5.61 31.22
C ASN A 470 -3.01 6.35 32.37
N PRO A 471 -3.37 6.06 33.63
CA PRO A 471 -2.76 6.70 34.78
C PRO A 471 -1.27 6.39 34.95
N LEU A 472 -0.76 5.27 34.40
CA LEU A 472 0.68 4.95 34.44
C LEU A 472 1.51 5.86 33.53
N ARG A 473 0.86 6.51 32.56
CA ARG A 473 1.47 7.43 31.58
C ARG A 473 0.99 8.87 31.72
N GLY A 474 0.22 9.19 32.76
CA GLY A 474 -0.32 10.52 32.98
C GLY A 474 -1.42 10.93 31.99
N ILE A 475 -2.04 9.98 31.29
CA ILE A 475 -3.10 10.24 30.30
C ILE A 475 -4.47 10.22 31.01
N PRO A 476 -5.20 11.36 31.10
CA PRO A 476 -6.55 11.39 31.65
C PRO A 476 -7.53 10.69 30.69
N PRO A 477 -8.67 10.16 31.20
CA PRO A 477 -9.69 9.56 30.34
C PRO A 477 -10.45 10.61 29.53
N HIS A 478 -10.70 10.30 28.26
CA HIS A 478 -11.51 11.10 27.33
C HIS A 478 -12.73 10.28 26.89
N PRO A 479 -13.76 10.15 27.75
CA PRO A 479 -14.90 9.29 27.47
C PRO A 479 -15.65 9.76 26.23
N VAL A 480 -16.26 8.82 25.49
CA VAL A 480 -16.91 9.08 24.19
C VAL A 480 -17.97 10.18 24.30
N GLU A 481 -18.65 10.27 25.45
CA GLU A 481 -19.69 11.26 25.75
C GLU A 481 -19.15 12.70 25.85
N SER A 482 -17.85 12.87 26.09
CA SER A 482 -17.19 14.18 26.14
C SER A 482 -16.62 14.63 24.79
N LEU A 483 -16.56 13.73 23.81
CA LEU A 483 -15.99 14.03 22.50
C LEU A 483 -16.95 14.91 21.67
N PRO A 484 -16.41 15.78 20.79
CA PRO A 484 -17.23 16.47 19.81
C PRO A 484 -17.97 15.45 18.93
N LYS A 485 -19.17 15.84 18.48
CA LYS A 485 -20.05 14.95 17.72
C LYS A 485 -19.99 15.26 16.23
N ILE A 486 -20.00 14.21 15.43
CA ILE A 486 -20.32 14.27 14.00
C ILE A 486 -21.76 13.77 13.84
N GLU A 487 -22.63 14.66 13.38
CA GLU A 487 -24.04 14.36 13.10
C GLU A 487 -24.19 13.52 11.84
N TRP A 488 -23.38 13.81 10.82
CA TRP A 488 -23.36 13.06 9.58
C TRP A 488 -21.94 12.93 9.07
N LEU A 489 -21.48 11.69 8.90
CA LEU A 489 -20.14 11.37 8.42
C LEU A 489 -20.21 11.23 6.90
N ALA A 490 -19.51 12.11 6.18
CA ALA A 490 -19.51 12.08 4.73
C ALA A 490 -18.93 10.77 4.18
N PRO A 491 -19.46 10.26 3.05
CA PRO A 491 -18.85 9.14 2.37
C PRO A 491 -17.56 9.55 1.66
N GLY A 492 -16.56 8.67 1.69
CA GLY A 492 -15.33 8.80 0.92
C GLY A 492 -14.24 7.87 1.45
N SER A 493 -13.09 7.89 0.79
CA SER A 493 -11.85 7.23 1.22
C SER A 493 -10.77 8.25 1.59
N TRP A 494 -9.62 7.77 2.07
CA TRP A 494 -8.47 8.64 2.28
C TRP A 494 -7.86 9.22 1.00
N ILE A 495 -8.26 8.70 -0.16
CA ILE A 495 -7.90 9.20 -1.49
C ILE A 495 -9.05 10.08 -1.98
N ASN A 496 -8.73 11.32 -2.33
CA ASN A 496 -9.65 12.31 -2.91
C ASN A 496 -10.96 12.61 -2.14
N ALA A 497 -11.19 11.99 -0.97
CA ALA A 497 -12.45 11.96 -0.22
C ALA A 497 -13.66 11.47 -1.04
N ASN A 498 -13.43 10.55 -1.98
CA ASN A 498 -14.46 9.88 -2.77
C ASN A 498 -14.06 8.39 -2.95
N TYR A 499 -14.65 7.70 -3.92
CA TYR A 499 -14.32 6.31 -4.26
C TYR A 499 -13.86 6.15 -5.72
N ASP A 500 -13.35 7.21 -6.35
CA ASP A 500 -13.04 7.23 -7.79
C ASP A 500 -11.96 6.24 -8.21
N THR A 501 -11.10 5.82 -7.29
CA THR A 501 -10.09 4.75 -7.48
C THR A 501 -10.67 3.32 -7.50
N TRP A 502 -11.96 3.13 -7.21
CA TRP A 502 -12.55 1.78 -7.20
C TRP A 502 -13.89 1.66 -7.92
N ILE A 503 -14.50 2.76 -8.35
CA ILE A 503 -15.78 2.78 -9.06
C ILE A 503 -15.95 4.11 -9.81
N GLY A 504 -16.38 4.04 -11.06
CA GLY A 504 -16.61 5.22 -11.89
C GLY A 504 -16.07 5.07 -13.30
N GLU A 505 -14.95 4.37 -13.48
CA GLU A 505 -14.34 4.16 -14.80
C GLU A 505 -14.86 2.88 -15.50
N ASP A 506 -14.67 2.80 -16.82
CA ASP A 506 -15.20 1.71 -17.65
C ASP A 506 -14.71 0.32 -17.21
N GLU A 507 -13.43 0.20 -16.82
CA GLU A 507 -12.83 -1.05 -16.38
C GLU A 507 -13.36 -1.46 -15.00
N GLU A 508 -13.38 -0.53 -14.05
CA GLU A 508 -13.91 -0.74 -12.70
C GLU A 508 -15.39 -1.12 -12.75
N ASN A 509 -16.19 -0.38 -13.53
CA ASN A 509 -17.62 -0.62 -13.69
C ASN A 509 -17.88 -2.00 -14.29
N ARG A 510 -17.06 -2.44 -15.24
CA ARG A 510 -17.13 -3.80 -15.79
C ARG A 510 -16.81 -4.86 -14.73
N ALA A 511 -15.82 -4.62 -13.89
CA ALA A 511 -15.52 -5.50 -12.76
C ALA A 511 -16.71 -5.56 -11.78
N TRP A 512 -17.32 -4.43 -11.43
CA TRP A 512 -18.54 -4.42 -10.60
C TRP A 512 -19.70 -5.19 -11.21
N GLU A 513 -19.92 -5.10 -12.52
CA GLU A 513 -20.93 -5.91 -13.22
C GLU A 513 -20.63 -7.42 -13.13
N TYR A 514 -19.36 -7.81 -13.25
CA TYR A 514 -18.95 -9.21 -13.07
C TYR A 514 -19.18 -9.69 -11.64
N LEU A 515 -18.83 -8.86 -10.65
CA LEU A 515 -19.04 -9.14 -9.23
C LEU A 515 -20.54 -9.30 -8.93
N LEU A 516 -21.37 -8.37 -9.39
CA LEU A 516 -22.82 -8.40 -9.21
C LEU A 516 -23.44 -9.65 -9.83
N ALA A 517 -23.03 -10.01 -11.05
CA ALA A 517 -23.50 -11.22 -11.72
C ALA A 517 -23.12 -12.49 -10.93
N ALA A 518 -21.86 -12.58 -10.46
CA ALA A 518 -21.41 -13.70 -9.63
C ALA A 518 -22.13 -13.78 -8.29
N ARG A 519 -22.38 -12.64 -7.64
CA ARG A 519 -23.07 -12.60 -6.35
C ARG A 519 -24.53 -13.00 -6.45
N LYS A 520 -25.25 -12.56 -7.50
CA LYS A 520 -26.63 -12.97 -7.80
C LYS A 520 -26.74 -14.47 -8.07
N ASP A 521 -25.80 -15.00 -8.85
CA ASP A 521 -25.76 -16.44 -9.17
C ASP A 521 -25.44 -17.29 -7.94
N LEU A 522 -24.54 -16.83 -7.07
CA LEU A 522 -24.24 -17.50 -5.80
C LEU A 522 -25.45 -17.49 -4.86
N ASP A 523 -26.21 -16.39 -4.81
CA ASP A 523 -27.46 -16.30 -4.03
C ASP A 523 -28.50 -17.32 -4.52
N ALA A 524 -28.70 -17.38 -5.84
CA ALA A 524 -29.63 -18.30 -6.48
C ALA A 524 -29.19 -19.77 -6.41
N SER A 525 -27.93 -20.04 -6.05
CA SER A 525 -27.37 -21.39 -6.03
C SER A 525 -27.95 -22.30 -4.94
N GLY A 526 -28.59 -21.72 -3.92
CA GLY A 526 -29.10 -22.44 -2.74
C GLY A 526 -28.04 -22.73 -1.68
N LEU A 527 -26.82 -22.22 -1.83
CA LEU A 527 -25.78 -22.28 -0.82
C LEU A 527 -25.97 -21.14 0.18
N ARG A 528 -26.05 -21.46 1.47
CA ARG A 528 -26.23 -20.45 2.52
C ARG A 528 -24.91 -19.73 2.81
N GLN A 529 -25.01 -18.42 3.02
CA GLN A 529 -23.92 -17.60 3.54
C GLN A 529 -23.44 -18.16 4.89
N PRO A 530 -22.12 -18.33 5.09
CA PRO A 530 -21.59 -18.80 6.36
C PRO A 530 -21.72 -17.72 7.44
N ASP A 531 -22.07 -18.13 8.67
CA ASP A 531 -21.98 -17.25 9.85
C ASP A 531 -20.50 -16.97 10.15
N ALA A 532 -20.17 -15.74 10.54
CA ALA A 532 -18.79 -15.31 10.82
C ALA A 532 -18.06 -16.17 11.89
N LYS A 533 -18.79 -16.79 12.81
CA LYS A 533 -18.26 -17.67 13.86
C LYS A 533 -18.17 -19.14 13.42
N SER A 534 -18.61 -19.46 12.21
CA SER A 534 -18.58 -20.82 11.69
C SER A 534 -17.14 -21.32 11.59
N LYS A 535 -16.90 -22.52 12.12
CA LYS A 535 -15.62 -23.20 11.91
C LYS A 535 -15.49 -23.61 10.45
N VAL A 536 -14.27 -23.60 9.94
CA VAL A 536 -13.95 -24.11 8.61
C VAL A 536 -14.36 -25.59 8.52
N PRO A 537 -15.25 -25.97 7.57
CA PRO A 537 -15.66 -27.36 7.43
C PRO A 537 -14.51 -28.27 6.99
N LYS A 538 -14.67 -29.59 7.17
CA LYS A 538 -13.64 -30.57 6.78
C LYS A 538 -13.35 -30.50 5.27
N LYS A 539 -12.07 -30.34 4.89
CA LYS A 539 -11.59 -30.27 3.50
C LYS A 539 -12.17 -31.41 2.64
N GLY A 540 -12.63 -31.09 1.43
CA GLY A 540 -13.19 -32.04 0.47
C GLY A 540 -14.68 -32.40 0.65
N THR A 541 -15.35 -31.89 1.69
CA THR A 541 -16.81 -32.07 1.86
C THR A 541 -17.61 -31.02 1.07
N LYS A 542 -18.89 -31.30 0.78
CA LYS A 542 -19.80 -30.30 0.16
C LYS A 542 -19.88 -29.01 0.98
N ALA A 543 -19.90 -29.11 2.30
CA ALA A 543 -19.89 -27.95 3.20
C ALA A 543 -18.60 -27.13 3.07
N TRP A 544 -17.45 -27.79 2.91
CA TRP A 544 -16.17 -27.10 2.69
C TRP A 544 -16.14 -26.39 1.33
N TYR A 545 -16.67 -27.01 0.29
CA TYR A 545 -16.81 -26.34 -1.00
C TYR A 545 -17.80 -25.16 -0.94
N ALA A 546 -18.92 -25.29 -0.22
CA ALA A 546 -19.83 -24.17 0.00
C ALA A 546 -19.12 -23.01 0.71
N PHE A 547 -18.36 -23.31 1.77
CA PHE A 547 -17.52 -22.34 2.46
C PHE A 547 -16.51 -21.68 1.50
N LYS A 548 -15.78 -22.45 0.69
CA LYS A 548 -14.80 -21.92 -0.28
C LYS A 548 -15.44 -21.07 -1.38
N ALA A 549 -16.69 -21.35 -1.77
CA ALA A 549 -17.42 -20.50 -2.72
C ALA A 549 -17.67 -19.10 -2.12
N TRP A 550 -18.11 -19.03 -0.87
CA TRP A 550 -18.30 -17.78 -0.15
C TRP A 550 -16.98 -17.06 0.17
N GLU A 551 -15.93 -17.77 0.58
CA GLU A 551 -14.61 -17.15 0.75
C GLU A 551 -14.09 -16.55 -0.56
N SER A 552 -14.40 -17.18 -1.70
CA SER A 552 -14.02 -16.63 -3.02
C SER A 552 -14.86 -15.41 -3.40
N MET A 553 -16.13 -15.35 -2.96
CA MET A 553 -16.99 -14.17 -3.12
C MET A 553 -16.42 -12.99 -2.33
N TYR A 554 -16.16 -13.17 -1.04
CA TYR A 554 -15.60 -12.10 -0.21
C TYR A 554 -14.19 -11.70 -0.64
N ALA A 555 -13.38 -12.65 -1.13
CA ALA A 555 -12.08 -12.32 -1.70
C ALA A 555 -12.24 -11.45 -2.96
N ALA A 556 -13.19 -11.75 -3.86
CA ALA A 556 -13.45 -10.95 -5.05
C ALA A 556 -13.98 -9.53 -4.75
N GLU A 557 -14.50 -9.28 -3.54
CA GLU A 557 -14.93 -7.96 -3.08
C GLU A 557 -13.77 -7.06 -2.59
N GLY A 558 -12.55 -7.60 -2.50
CA GLY A 558 -11.39 -6.85 -2.02
C GLY A 558 -11.04 -5.65 -2.89
N SER A 559 -10.63 -4.53 -2.27
CA SER A 559 -10.34 -3.27 -2.98
C SER A 559 -9.12 -3.38 -3.89
N ASP A 560 -8.15 -4.24 -3.55
CA ASP A 560 -6.90 -4.40 -4.30
C ASP A 560 -7.14 -4.72 -5.78
N TRP A 561 -8.23 -5.39 -6.13
CA TRP A 561 -8.52 -5.72 -7.52
C TRP A 561 -8.91 -4.50 -8.33
N PHE A 562 -9.73 -3.64 -7.72
CA PHE A 562 -10.29 -2.45 -8.35
C PHE A 562 -9.27 -1.33 -8.43
N TRP A 563 -8.35 -1.26 -7.47
CA TRP A 563 -7.24 -0.31 -7.49
C TRP A 563 -6.48 -0.30 -8.82
N TRP A 564 -6.30 -1.44 -9.48
CA TRP A 564 -5.49 -1.52 -10.71
C TRP A 564 -6.30 -1.44 -12.00
N TYR A 565 -7.57 -1.05 -11.93
CA TYR A 565 -8.43 -0.83 -13.08
C TYR A 565 -8.62 0.67 -13.30
N GLY A 566 -8.67 1.09 -14.57
CA GLY A 566 -8.80 2.51 -14.91
C GLY A 566 -7.48 3.16 -15.32
N THR A 567 -7.55 4.47 -15.56
CA THR A 567 -6.46 5.26 -16.14
C THR A 567 -5.53 5.90 -15.10
N ASP A 568 -5.92 5.85 -13.84
CA ASP A 568 -5.28 6.54 -12.72
C ASP A 568 -4.12 5.75 -12.08
N GLN A 569 -3.96 4.46 -12.42
CA GLN A 569 -2.92 3.60 -11.84
C GLN A 569 -2.02 2.90 -12.87
N ASN A 570 -0.78 2.62 -12.46
CA ASN A 570 0.16 1.76 -13.18
C ASN A 570 1.00 0.98 -12.15
N ALA A 571 0.78 -0.33 -12.00
CA ALA A 571 1.62 -1.14 -11.11
C ALA A 571 3.08 -1.17 -11.61
N PRO A 572 4.09 -1.11 -10.72
CA PRO A 572 5.50 -1.23 -11.10
C PRO A 572 5.85 -2.52 -11.85
N ALA A 573 5.04 -3.57 -11.70
CA ALA A 573 5.15 -4.83 -12.44
C ALA A 573 4.11 -4.98 -13.58
N GLY A 574 3.20 -4.04 -13.74
CA GLY A 574 2.00 -4.13 -14.60
C GLY A 574 0.79 -4.74 -13.88
N ASP A 575 -0.41 -4.33 -14.28
CA ASP A 575 -1.68 -4.55 -13.55
C ASP A 575 -2.29 -5.94 -13.76
N ARG A 576 -1.78 -6.67 -14.76
CA ARG A 576 -2.23 -8.01 -15.17
C ARG A 576 -2.34 -9.06 -14.05
N PRO A 577 -1.43 -9.12 -13.04
CA PRO A 577 -1.52 -10.12 -11.98
C PRO A 577 -2.74 -9.92 -11.10
N PHE A 578 -3.14 -8.67 -10.88
CA PHE A 578 -4.30 -8.31 -10.07
C PHE A 578 -5.59 -8.62 -10.82
N ASP A 579 -5.67 -8.31 -12.12
CA ASP A 579 -6.78 -8.74 -12.97
C ASP A 579 -6.91 -10.27 -12.99
N GLN A 580 -5.79 -10.98 -13.15
CA GLN A 580 -5.79 -12.44 -13.10
C GLN A 580 -6.24 -12.98 -11.74
N GLY A 581 -5.86 -12.33 -10.64
CA GLY A 581 -6.32 -12.66 -9.28
C GLY A 581 -7.83 -12.52 -9.13
N TYR A 582 -8.36 -11.36 -9.52
CA TYR A 582 -9.79 -11.07 -9.51
C TYR A 582 -10.61 -12.09 -10.30
N ILE A 583 -10.24 -12.31 -11.57
CA ILE A 583 -10.89 -13.28 -12.46
C ILE A 583 -10.78 -14.70 -11.89
N THR A 584 -9.68 -15.03 -11.21
CA THR A 584 -9.49 -16.32 -10.54
C THR A 584 -10.47 -16.51 -9.39
N HIS A 585 -10.71 -15.48 -8.56
CA HIS A 585 -11.71 -15.54 -7.50
C HIS A 585 -13.12 -15.70 -8.06
N LEU A 586 -13.49 -14.93 -9.10
CA LEU A 586 -14.77 -15.09 -9.79
C LEU A 586 -14.97 -16.52 -10.30
N LYS A 587 -13.99 -17.06 -11.02
CA LYS A 587 -14.04 -18.46 -11.52
C LYS A 587 -14.19 -19.48 -10.39
N ASN A 588 -13.51 -19.25 -9.27
CA ASN A 588 -13.55 -20.15 -8.11
C ASN A 588 -14.88 -20.12 -7.35
N ILE A 589 -15.66 -19.03 -7.39
CA ILE A 589 -17.05 -19.02 -6.91
C ILE A 589 -17.86 -20.12 -7.61
N TYR A 590 -17.87 -20.13 -8.95
CA TYR A 590 -18.59 -21.13 -9.75
C TYR A 590 -17.98 -22.52 -9.61
N ARG A 591 -16.64 -22.57 -9.66
CA ARG A 591 -15.75 -23.58 -9.05
C ARG A 591 -16.42 -24.41 -7.96
N PHE A 592 -16.40 -23.79 -6.80
CA PHE A 592 -16.72 -24.43 -5.55
C PHE A 592 -18.22 -24.54 -5.33
N ALA A 593 -19.03 -23.62 -5.87
CA ALA A 593 -20.48 -23.74 -5.80
C ALA A 593 -20.99 -25.03 -6.49
N LYS A 594 -20.45 -25.38 -7.66
CA LYS A 594 -20.75 -26.65 -8.34
C LYS A 594 -20.33 -27.86 -7.52
N LEU A 595 -19.13 -27.85 -6.94
CA LEU A 595 -18.63 -28.93 -6.08
C LEU A 595 -19.42 -29.07 -4.77
N ALA A 596 -20.01 -27.99 -4.28
CA ALA A 596 -20.91 -27.99 -3.14
C ALA A 596 -22.30 -28.56 -3.47
N GLY A 597 -22.64 -28.71 -4.76
CA GLY A 597 -23.96 -29.12 -5.23
C GLY A 597 -24.95 -27.96 -5.37
N GLY A 598 -24.46 -26.71 -5.46
CA GLY A 598 -25.28 -25.54 -5.73
C GLY A 598 -25.78 -25.49 -7.18
N LYS A 599 -26.95 -24.90 -7.39
CA LYS A 599 -27.57 -24.69 -8.70
C LYS A 599 -27.07 -23.38 -9.33
N ILE A 600 -25.88 -23.39 -9.89
CA ILE A 600 -25.23 -22.19 -10.45
C ILE A 600 -25.03 -22.33 -11.97
N PRO A 601 -25.24 -21.28 -12.78
CA PRO A 601 -25.00 -21.34 -14.22
C PRO A 601 -23.50 -21.46 -14.53
N SER A 602 -23.18 -21.60 -15.82
CA SER A 602 -21.79 -21.46 -16.30
C SER A 602 -21.59 -20.05 -16.82
N ARG A 603 -20.55 -19.35 -16.34
CA ARG A 603 -20.09 -18.08 -16.87
C ARG A 603 -18.64 -18.16 -17.32
N THR A 604 -18.31 -17.33 -18.29
CA THR A 604 -16.94 -17.03 -18.69
C THR A 604 -16.69 -15.56 -18.39
N PHE A 605 -15.59 -15.27 -17.73
CA PHE A 605 -15.12 -13.92 -17.45
C PHE A 605 -13.87 -13.68 -18.29
N SER A 606 -13.94 -12.68 -19.16
CA SER A 606 -12.77 -12.17 -19.89
C SER A 606 -11.92 -11.32 -18.96
N PRO A 607 -10.61 -11.16 -19.22
CA PRO A 607 -9.80 -10.14 -18.57
C PRO A 607 -10.48 -8.77 -18.64
N ILE A 608 -10.45 -8.01 -17.54
CA ILE A 608 -11.01 -6.64 -17.52
C ILE A 608 -10.09 -5.72 -18.32
N ILE A 609 -8.80 -5.79 -18.02
CA ILE A 609 -7.73 -5.04 -18.68
C ILE A 609 -7.58 -5.58 -20.10
N LEU A 610 -7.95 -4.76 -21.08
CA LEU A 610 -7.85 -5.11 -22.49
C LEU A 610 -6.42 -4.83 -22.99
N GLU A 611 -5.86 -5.73 -23.81
CA GLU A 611 -4.54 -5.47 -24.40
C GLU A 611 -4.62 -4.27 -25.35
N SER A 612 -3.91 -3.20 -25.01
CA SER A 612 -3.40 -2.29 -26.03
C SER A 612 -2.47 -3.09 -26.95
N PRO A 613 -2.65 -3.06 -28.28
CA PRO A 613 -1.75 -3.76 -29.18
C PRO A 613 -0.32 -3.29 -28.91
N GLN A 614 0.55 -4.22 -28.51
CA GLN A 614 1.98 -3.98 -28.43
C GLN A 614 2.43 -3.46 -29.80
N PRO A 615 3.03 -2.26 -29.91
CA PRO A 615 3.74 -1.93 -31.15
C PRO A 615 4.79 -3.01 -31.38
N PRO A 616 4.94 -3.54 -32.60
CA PRO A 616 5.82 -4.66 -32.87
C PRO A 616 7.23 -4.36 -32.38
N GLN A 617 7.81 -5.29 -31.61
CA GLN A 617 9.21 -5.24 -31.19
C GLN A 617 10.10 -5.27 -32.44
N THR A 618 10.53 -4.10 -32.90
CA THR A 618 11.64 -4.01 -33.85
C THR A 618 12.94 -4.02 -33.06
N SER A 619 13.73 -5.06 -33.33
CA SER A 619 15.11 -5.19 -32.90
C SER A 619 15.90 -3.92 -33.18
N SER A 620 16.53 -3.35 -32.16
CA SER A 620 17.55 -2.31 -32.30
C SER A 620 18.79 -2.88 -33.00
N GLN A 621 18.80 -2.86 -34.32
CA GLN A 621 20.02 -2.82 -35.12
C GLN A 621 20.38 -1.37 -35.41
N GLY A 622 21.68 -1.08 -35.32
CA GLY A 622 22.23 0.26 -35.28
C GLY A 622 22.06 1.10 -36.54
N THR A 623 22.26 2.40 -36.30
CA THR A 623 22.84 3.40 -37.21
C THR A 623 22.04 3.78 -38.47
N MET A 624 21.47 4.98 -38.38
CA MET A 624 21.13 5.95 -39.46
C MET A 624 20.15 5.53 -40.56
N ALA A 625 18.93 6.08 -40.47
CA ALA A 625 18.34 6.89 -41.53
C ALA A 625 17.21 7.75 -40.95
N GLN A 626 17.34 9.09 -41.05
CA GLN A 626 16.21 10.00 -40.94
C GLN A 626 15.12 9.59 -41.94
N SER A 627 13.88 9.48 -41.48
CA SER A 627 12.73 9.75 -42.33
C SER A 627 12.06 11.01 -41.79
N ASP A 628 12.29 12.13 -42.48
CA ASP A 628 11.65 13.46 -42.31
C ASP A 628 10.12 13.45 -42.59
N GLY A 629 9.40 12.44 -42.09
CA GLY A 629 8.07 12.08 -42.57
C GLY A 629 6.87 12.73 -41.86
N ASP A 630 6.82 12.69 -40.53
CA ASP A 630 5.56 12.92 -39.79
C ASP A 630 5.77 13.56 -38.40
N VAL A 631 6.57 14.62 -38.30
CA VAL A 631 6.51 15.54 -37.15
C VAL A 631 5.84 16.84 -37.57
N ILE A 632 5.06 17.43 -36.66
CA ILE A 632 4.48 18.76 -36.79
C ILE A 632 5.07 19.64 -35.70
N ARG A 633 5.33 20.90 -36.06
CA ARG A 633 5.78 21.90 -35.10
C ARG A 633 4.61 22.32 -34.22
N VAL A 634 4.72 22.12 -32.92
CA VAL A 634 3.71 22.51 -31.94
C VAL A 634 4.25 23.69 -31.15
N VAL A 635 3.45 24.75 -31.08
CA VAL A 635 3.74 25.92 -30.25
C VAL A 635 2.67 25.98 -29.16
N LEU A 636 3.11 25.82 -27.92
CA LEU A 636 2.28 25.94 -26.73
C LEU A 636 2.33 27.39 -26.26
N HIS A 637 1.18 28.04 -26.08
CA HIS A 637 1.03 29.36 -25.49
C HIS A 637 0.28 29.24 -24.17
N CYS A 638 0.82 29.82 -23.11
CA CYS A 638 0.22 29.86 -21.79
C CYS A 638 0.01 31.33 -21.38
N ASN A 639 -1.24 31.78 -21.37
CA ASN A 639 -1.61 33.09 -20.88
C ASN A 639 -1.76 33.04 -19.35
N LEU A 640 -0.91 33.79 -18.65
CA LEU A 640 -0.93 33.85 -17.19
C LEU A 640 -1.91 34.88 -16.60
N GLY A 641 -2.48 35.77 -17.43
CA GLY A 641 -3.33 36.86 -16.99
C GLY A 641 -2.65 37.76 -15.93
N LYS A 642 -3.19 37.78 -14.71
CA LYS A 642 -2.65 38.56 -13.58
C LYS A 642 -1.74 37.73 -12.65
N THR A 643 -1.43 36.48 -13.00
CA THR A 643 -0.64 35.58 -12.17
C THR A 643 0.81 36.06 -12.09
N TYR A 644 1.31 36.26 -10.87
CA TYR A 644 2.69 36.70 -10.67
C TYR A 644 3.70 35.59 -10.99
N VAL A 645 4.70 35.90 -11.80
CA VAL A 645 5.82 35.00 -12.13
C VAL A 645 7.07 35.47 -11.39
N ARG A 646 7.60 34.63 -10.51
CA ARG A 646 8.81 34.95 -9.75
C ARG A 646 10.09 34.72 -10.57
N LYS A 647 10.14 33.65 -11.36
CA LYS A 647 11.31 33.22 -12.14
C LYS A 647 10.99 32.94 -13.60
N ALA A 648 10.09 31.99 -13.84
CA ALA A 648 9.68 31.57 -15.19
C ALA A 648 8.43 30.67 -15.11
N VAL A 649 7.77 30.52 -16.25
CA VAL A 649 6.79 29.44 -16.50
C VAL A 649 7.51 28.25 -17.10
N TYR A 650 7.00 27.06 -16.78
CA TYR A 650 7.48 25.79 -17.29
C TYR A 650 6.32 24.95 -17.76
N VAL A 651 6.61 23.97 -18.62
CA VAL A 651 5.68 22.92 -19.01
C VAL A 651 6.25 21.56 -18.62
N ALA A 652 5.38 20.65 -18.21
CA ALA A 652 5.69 19.26 -17.92
C ALA A 652 4.67 18.36 -18.61
N GLY A 653 5.13 17.35 -19.35
CA GLY A 653 4.25 16.47 -20.10
C GLY A 653 4.85 15.12 -20.49
N ASN A 654 4.06 14.28 -21.13
CA ASN A 654 4.36 12.88 -21.45
C ASN A 654 5.36 12.67 -22.62
N HIS A 655 6.07 13.72 -23.05
CA HIS A 655 7.06 13.67 -24.12
C HIS A 655 8.42 14.20 -23.65
N GLU A 656 9.51 13.74 -24.24
CA GLU A 656 10.88 14.11 -23.82
C GLU A 656 11.14 15.61 -23.95
N SER A 657 10.56 16.25 -24.98
CA SER A 657 10.68 17.68 -25.19
C SER A 657 9.89 18.52 -24.17
N LEU A 658 8.98 17.90 -23.42
CA LEU A 658 8.26 18.47 -22.28
C LEU A 658 8.78 17.89 -20.95
N GLY A 659 9.94 17.23 -20.96
CA GLY A 659 10.64 16.83 -19.75
C GLY A 659 10.12 15.55 -19.09
N ASN A 660 9.27 14.75 -19.75
CA ASN A 660 8.71 13.49 -19.22
C ASN A 660 8.14 13.65 -17.80
N TRP A 661 7.17 14.56 -17.67
CA TRP A 661 6.50 14.90 -16.40
C TRP A 661 7.43 15.39 -15.27
N THR A 662 8.65 15.83 -15.58
CA THR A 662 9.51 16.49 -14.59
C THR A 662 9.12 17.97 -14.49
N PRO A 663 8.46 18.43 -13.40
CA PRO A 663 8.03 19.82 -13.27
C PRO A 663 9.21 20.78 -13.17
N ASN A 664 8.99 22.03 -13.59
CA ASN A 664 9.99 23.09 -13.63
C ASN A 664 11.30 22.76 -14.36
N LYS A 665 11.28 21.78 -15.28
CA LYS A 665 12.44 21.38 -16.10
C LYS A 665 12.47 22.08 -17.45
N VAL A 666 11.35 22.04 -18.19
CA VAL A 666 11.27 22.65 -19.52
C VAL A 666 10.66 24.03 -19.40
N ARG A 667 11.49 25.04 -19.62
CA ARG A 667 11.14 26.46 -19.47
C ARG A 667 10.39 26.98 -20.70
N MET A 668 9.42 27.87 -20.47
CA MET A 668 8.72 28.67 -21.50
C MET A 668 9.27 30.11 -21.55
N TYR A 669 8.89 30.89 -22.58
CA TYR A 669 9.47 32.19 -22.88
C TYR A 669 8.42 33.26 -23.28
N ASP A 670 8.56 34.46 -22.74
CA ASP A 670 7.77 35.69 -23.03
C ASP A 670 8.75 36.82 -23.43
N ASP A 671 9.56 36.55 -24.46
CA ASP A 671 10.69 37.38 -24.90
C ASP A 671 10.78 37.56 -26.43
N GLY A 672 9.73 37.22 -27.16
CA GLY A 672 9.66 37.25 -28.62
C GLY A 672 10.35 36.07 -29.31
N THR A 673 10.67 35.01 -28.58
CA THR A 673 11.28 33.78 -29.09
C THR A 673 10.45 32.53 -28.78
N HIS A 674 10.82 31.37 -29.32
CA HIS A 674 10.14 30.07 -29.08
C HIS A 674 8.63 30.05 -29.40
N GLY A 675 8.20 30.90 -30.34
CA GLY A 675 6.81 31.00 -30.76
C GLY A 675 6.04 32.18 -30.17
N ASP A 676 6.63 32.91 -29.21
CA ASP A 676 6.05 34.11 -28.62
C ASP A 676 5.91 35.24 -29.66
N ALA A 677 4.71 35.82 -29.73
CA ALA A 677 4.36 36.86 -30.69
C ALA A 677 4.77 38.27 -30.21
N GLN A 678 4.76 38.52 -28.90
CA GLN A 678 5.04 39.84 -28.33
C GLN A 678 5.70 39.74 -26.95
N ALA A 679 6.98 40.05 -26.90
CA ALA A 679 7.75 40.06 -25.65
C ALA A 679 7.11 40.93 -24.55
N GLY A 680 6.95 40.33 -23.37
CA GLY A 680 6.49 40.96 -22.13
C GLY A 680 4.98 41.20 -22.06
N ASP A 681 4.18 40.47 -22.83
CA ASP A 681 2.72 40.60 -22.84
C ASP A 681 2.01 39.67 -21.85
N GLY A 682 2.75 38.77 -21.18
CA GLY A 682 2.23 37.82 -20.22
C GLY A 682 1.78 36.48 -20.84
N ILE A 683 2.05 36.26 -22.12
CA ILE A 683 1.83 35.00 -22.83
C ILE A 683 3.18 34.29 -23.01
N TRP A 684 3.34 33.15 -22.33
CA TRP A 684 4.58 32.37 -22.35
C TRP A 684 4.47 31.28 -23.40
N SER A 685 5.52 31.08 -24.20
CA SER A 685 5.52 30.13 -25.30
C SER A 685 6.62 29.05 -25.22
N LEU A 686 6.37 27.91 -25.83
CA LEU A 686 7.37 26.89 -26.14
C LEU A 686 7.09 26.29 -27.52
N GLU A 687 8.12 26.27 -28.38
CA GLU A 687 8.09 25.61 -29.69
C GLU A 687 8.81 24.25 -29.61
N THR A 688 8.14 23.19 -30.06
CA THR A 688 8.71 21.83 -30.10
C THR A 688 8.13 21.02 -31.25
N ASP A 689 8.88 20.05 -31.78
CA ASP A 689 8.40 19.18 -32.87
C ASP A 689 7.86 17.87 -32.26
N LEU A 690 6.60 17.52 -32.57
CA LEU A 690 5.93 16.32 -32.05
C LEU A 690 5.46 15.39 -33.18
N PRO A 691 5.45 14.05 -32.99
CA PRO A 691 4.96 13.12 -33.99
C PRO A 691 3.46 13.28 -34.28
N VAL A 692 3.06 13.19 -35.55
CA VAL A 692 1.64 13.12 -35.94
C VAL A 692 1.04 11.82 -35.40
N GLY A 693 -0.15 11.92 -34.81
CA GLY A 693 -0.87 10.83 -34.13
C GLY A 693 -0.51 10.66 -32.65
N PHE A 694 0.49 11.41 -32.14
CA PHE A 694 0.85 11.41 -30.73
C PHE A 694 -0.27 12.04 -29.89
N THR A 695 -0.57 11.48 -28.71
CA THR A 695 -1.48 12.10 -27.75
C THR A 695 -0.64 12.81 -26.72
N LEU A 696 -0.60 14.14 -26.80
CA LEU A 696 0.17 15.01 -25.92
C LEU A 696 -0.62 15.24 -24.64
N GLU A 697 0.00 14.93 -23.52
CA GLU A 697 -0.52 15.22 -22.20
C GLU A 697 0.44 16.15 -21.46
N TYR A 698 -0.06 17.24 -20.89
CA TYR A 698 0.81 18.25 -20.28
C TYR A 698 0.09 19.17 -19.30
N LYS A 699 0.88 19.83 -18.44
CA LYS A 699 0.46 20.93 -17.56
C LYS A 699 1.59 21.94 -17.36
N TYR A 700 1.26 23.11 -16.84
CA TYR A 700 2.15 24.22 -16.57
C TYR A 700 2.51 24.31 -15.09
N THR A 701 3.73 24.77 -14.82
CA THR A 701 4.19 25.11 -13.47
C THR A 701 4.82 26.49 -13.44
N ASN A 702 4.75 27.18 -12.29
CA ASN A 702 5.21 28.55 -12.11
C ASN A 702 6.31 28.62 -11.04
N SER A 703 7.54 28.89 -11.48
CA SER A 703 8.66 29.32 -10.61
C SER A 703 9.08 28.37 -9.48
N GLY A 704 8.71 27.09 -9.53
CA GLY A 704 9.12 26.06 -8.57
C GLY A 704 10.53 25.50 -8.83
N PRO A 705 11.11 24.74 -7.88
CA PRO A 705 12.34 23.97 -8.11
C PRO A 705 12.12 22.85 -9.15
N GLU A 706 13.14 22.55 -9.96
CA GLU A 706 13.11 21.40 -10.88
C GLU A 706 12.78 20.10 -10.13
N GLY A 707 11.83 19.32 -10.63
CA GLY A 707 11.36 18.08 -10.01
C GLY A 707 10.32 18.24 -8.91
N SER A 708 9.97 19.47 -8.50
CA SER A 708 8.93 19.75 -7.50
C SER A 708 7.67 20.35 -8.11
N TRP A 709 6.50 19.76 -7.87
CA TRP A 709 5.21 20.33 -8.30
C TRP A 709 4.82 21.59 -7.49
N ASN A 710 5.26 21.70 -6.24
CA ASN A 710 4.99 22.85 -5.38
C ASN A 710 6.21 23.80 -5.26
N PRO A 711 6.01 25.11 -5.03
CA PRO A 711 4.74 25.85 -5.10
C PRO A 711 4.55 26.41 -6.52
N GLY A 712 3.51 26.00 -7.24
CA GLY A 712 3.21 26.62 -8.53
C GLY A 712 2.71 25.70 -9.64
N GLU A 713 2.40 24.44 -9.36
CA GLU A 713 1.57 23.63 -10.26
C GLU A 713 0.20 24.27 -10.48
N GLU A 714 -0.28 24.27 -11.72
CA GLU A 714 -1.59 24.83 -12.04
C GLU A 714 -2.77 23.94 -11.59
N PHE A 715 -2.62 22.61 -11.59
CA PHE A 715 -3.59 21.64 -11.04
C PHE A 715 -2.91 20.37 -10.48
N PRO A 716 -3.17 19.99 -9.22
CA PRO A 716 -2.60 18.78 -8.62
C PRO A 716 -3.04 17.45 -9.25
N THR A 717 -4.26 17.39 -9.82
CA THR A 717 -4.89 16.11 -10.21
C THR A 717 -5.32 16.04 -11.67
N ALA A 718 -5.06 17.07 -12.47
CA ALA A 718 -5.48 17.13 -13.87
C ALA A 718 -4.34 17.57 -14.79
N ASN A 719 -4.48 17.21 -16.07
CA ASN A 719 -3.64 17.67 -17.17
C ASN A 719 -4.47 17.89 -18.42
N ARG A 720 -3.93 18.68 -19.35
CA ARG A 720 -4.51 18.83 -20.68
C ARG A 720 -4.13 17.64 -21.53
N VAL A 721 -5.00 17.30 -22.48
CA VAL A 721 -4.82 16.19 -23.43
C VAL A 721 -5.16 16.70 -24.82
N VAL A 722 -4.20 16.62 -25.75
CA VAL A 722 -4.37 17.05 -27.14
C VAL A 722 -3.82 15.98 -28.08
N ARG A 723 -4.63 15.52 -29.02
CA ARG A 723 -4.17 14.62 -30.08
C ARG A 723 -3.51 15.44 -31.20
N ILE A 724 -2.25 15.15 -31.49
CA ILE A 724 -1.47 15.84 -32.51
C ILE A 724 -1.89 15.33 -33.88
N GLU A 725 -2.74 16.10 -34.57
CA GLU A 725 -3.27 15.74 -35.88
C GLU A 725 -2.81 16.70 -36.98
N ARG A 726 -2.76 16.20 -38.21
CA ARG A 726 -2.29 16.94 -39.39
C ARG A 726 -3.44 17.70 -40.04
N ASN A 727 -3.67 18.95 -39.63
CA ASN A 727 -4.72 19.81 -40.18
C ASN A 727 -4.26 20.67 -41.37
N GLY A 728 -3.54 20.06 -42.33
CA GLY A 728 -3.05 20.76 -43.54
C GLY A 728 -1.94 21.80 -43.32
N SER A 729 -1.58 22.10 -42.06
CA SER A 729 -0.48 22.97 -41.64
C SER A 729 0.72 22.14 -41.15
N LYS A 730 1.95 22.67 -41.31
CA LYS A 730 3.17 22.12 -40.67
C LYS A 730 3.38 22.65 -39.24
N ARG A 731 2.46 23.47 -38.76
CA ARG A 731 2.50 24.12 -37.44
C ARG A 731 1.12 24.06 -36.78
N LEU A 732 1.09 23.66 -35.51
CA LEU A 732 -0.07 23.63 -34.62
C LEU A 732 0.17 24.62 -33.48
N GLU A 733 -0.79 25.50 -33.25
CA GLU A 733 -0.80 26.47 -32.15
C GLU A 733 -1.79 25.98 -31.10
N ILE A 734 -1.36 25.86 -29.85
CA ILE A 734 -2.23 25.53 -28.71
C ILE A 734 -2.15 26.71 -27.75
N SER A 735 -3.30 27.26 -27.36
CA SER A 735 -3.37 28.43 -26.49
C SER A 735 -4.22 28.15 -25.27
N ASP A 736 -3.58 28.21 -24.11
CA ASP A 736 -4.14 27.89 -22.81
C ASP A 736 -4.15 29.12 -21.88
N ILE A 737 -4.95 29.05 -20.83
CA ILE A 737 -4.91 29.97 -19.70
C ILE A 737 -4.44 29.19 -18.47
N PHE A 738 -3.41 29.69 -17.80
CA PHE A 738 -2.85 29.03 -16.62
C PHE A 738 -3.90 28.86 -15.52
N GLY A 739 -4.04 27.64 -15.01
CA GLY A 739 -5.06 27.32 -14.01
C GLY A 739 -6.49 27.25 -14.56
N THR A 740 -6.68 27.21 -15.89
CA THR A 740 -7.96 26.86 -16.54
C THR A 740 -7.80 25.64 -17.46
N LEU A 741 -8.60 24.58 -17.24
CA LEU A 741 -8.62 23.38 -18.10
C LEU A 741 -9.35 23.62 -19.41
#